data_AF-T0MXD9-F1
#
_entry.id   AF-T0MXD9-F1
#
_cell.length_a   1.000
_cell.length_b   1.000
_cell.length_c   1.000
_cell.angle_alpha   90.00
_cell.angle_beta   90.00
_cell.angle_gamma   90.00
#
_symmetry.space_group_name_H-M   'P 1'
#
loop_
_entity.id
_entity.type
_entity.pdbx_description
1 polymer ?
#
loop_
_entity_poly.entity_id
_entity_poly.type
_entity_poly.pdbx_seq_one_letter_code
_entity_poly.pdbx_strand_id
1 'polypeptide(L)'
;MGKILRVAGPVVIGEDVEGAKMYDVVRVGEMGLVGEIIRMEGDKATIQVYEDTSGIKPGDKVESTLRPLSVLLAPGVLKSIYDGIQRPLDVIRAQTGDFIKRGLYPDPVDLKKKWKFVPSVKMGESVTAGDVIGTVQETSIIEHRIMVPPGMEGVIADISEGQFGPVETVAHLSSKSGSREVSMGQYWPVRSPRPVVRKLPPEIPLITGQRVIDTFFPVAKGGTVAVPGPFGSGKCVTGDTPVLLRDGSVVKIEELYEKSRVTGKRTVGIGEEYIETSEPVELFSYQDGEIVESESNLIYKGRSDTVVKIRTATGREVRVTPVHKLFRVNEKGDISETMSSHLTKGDRILCTKNRIGNNGAGSSGMMMAQQINEVFADEIVETELQYGPFDVFDLSVPDYGRNFIGGYGGIVLHNTVVQHQLAKWADSEVVIYVGCGERGNEMTEILTTFPELTDPKTGKPLMERTILIANTSNMPVAAREASIYTGVTMAEYFRDMGYNVALMADSTSRWAEALREISGRLEEMPGEEGYPAYLGRRVAEFYERAGNSVVLGQKQRTGSVTIIGAVSPPGGDISEPVSQNTLRVTRVFWGLDASLAQRRHFPSVNWLTSYSLYSEDVRKWFEKNVSQEWHSQYLRSMEILQEESELQEVAQLVGYDALPENEKEVLDVARAIREYFLQQSAFDDVDTYCSLKKQFLILKSILQMDQLEKYAVSKGAAVSDLNSLSYREKLSRFKEVKEGDVEQYFTSLSKLMEDEIKGRADKI
;
A
#
# COMPACT_ATOMS: atom_id res chain seq x y z
N MET A 1 -17.11 28.15 29.42
CA MET A 1 -17.37 26.70 29.19
C MET A 1 -18.65 26.57 28.38
N GLY A 2 -18.61 25.88 27.25
CA GLY A 2 -19.77 25.73 26.37
C GLY A 2 -20.66 24.53 26.72
N LYS A 3 -21.80 24.44 26.04
CA LYS A 3 -22.76 23.34 26.15
C LYS A 3 -23.13 22.79 24.77
N ILE A 4 -23.53 21.53 24.70
CA ILE A 4 -24.02 20.92 23.46
C ILE A 4 -25.47 21.31 23.22
N LEU A 5 -25.76 21.82 22.02
CA LEU A 5 -27.09 22.19 21.54
C LEU A 5 -27.72 21.08 20.67
N ARG A 6 -26.94 20.48 19.75
CA ARG A 6 -27.39 19.44 18.80
C ARG A 6 -26.30 18.40 18.58
N VAL A 7 -26.68 17.14 18.41
CA VAL A 7 -25.80 16.03 17.99
C VAL A 7 -26.37 15.43 16.71
N ALA A 8 -25.52 15.25 15.69
CA ALA A 8 -25.90 14.77 14.36
C ALA A 8 -24.81 13.84 13.80
N GLY A 9 -24.73 12.63 14.34
CA GLY A 9 -23.65 11.68 14.02
C GLY A 9 -22.30 12.25 14.47
N PRO A 10 -21.26 12.32 13.61
CA PRO A 10 -19.95 12.86 13.99
C PRO A 10 -19.93 14.38 14.15
N VAL A 11 -21.01 15.10 13.80
CA VAL A 11 -21.10 16.56 13.94
C VAL A 11 -21.91 16.92 15.19
N VAL A 12 -21.33 17.78 16.03
CA VAL A 12 -21.93 18.31 17.26
C VAL A 12 -21.96 19.83 17.16
N ILE A 13 -23.06 20.47 17.58
CA ILE A 13 -23.13 21.93 17.69
C ILE A 13 -23.08 22.29 19.17
N GLY A 14 -22.10 23.09 19.56
CA GLY A 14 -22.00 23.70 20.88
C GLY A 14 -22.37 25.18 20.88
N GLU A 15 -22.82 25.69 22.02
CA GLU A 15 -23.05 27.11 22.32
C GLU A 15 -22.10 27.58 23.44
N ASP A 16 -21.82 28.88 23.52
CA ASP A 16 -21.00 29.52 24.57
C ASP A 16 -19.60 28.90 24.76
N VAL A 17 -18.96 28.46 23.66
CA VAL A 17 -17.58 27.91 23.68
C VAL A 17 -16.55 29.04 23.78
N GLU A 18 -16.51 29.64 24.96
CA GLU A 18 -15.73 30.83 25.34
C GLU A 18 -14.25 30.78 24.90
N GLY A 19 -13.82 31.83 24.20
CA GLY A 19 -12.43 32.03 23.76
C GLY A 19 -11.96 31.15 22.60
N ALA A 20 -12.79 30.20 22.14
CA ALA A 20 -12.42 29.26 21.10
C ALA A 20 -12.37 29.89 19.70
N LYS A 21 -11.59 29.25 18.83
CA LYS A 21 -11.37 29.66 17.44
C LYS A 21 -11.70 28.52 16.47
N MET A 22 -11.83 28.88 15.19
CA MET A 22 -11.86 27.90 14.11
C MET A 22 -10.59 27.05 14.14
N TYR A 23 -10.76 25.74 13.97
CA TYR A 23 -9.77 24.66 14.09
C TYR A 23 -9.24 24.38 15.50
N ASP A 24 -9.73 25.03 16.57
CA ASP A 24 -9.38 24.61 17.93
C ASP A 24 -9.92 23.21 18.24
N VAL A 25 -9.11 22.41 18.92
CA VAL A 25 -9.55 21.15 19.52
C VAL A 25 -10.40 21.42 20.75
N VAL A 26 -11.47 20.65 20.88
CA VAL A 26 -12.42 20.68 22.00
C VAL A 26 -12.57 19.29 22.62
N ARG A 27 -12.91 19.28 23.90
CA ARG A 27 -13.35 18.12 24.67
C ARG A 27 -14.87 18.16 24.75
N VAL A 28 -15.52 17.10 24.28
CA VAL A 28 -16.98 17.03 24.08
C VAL A 28 -17.59 15.95 24.96
N GLY A 29 -18.64 16.30 25.71
CA GLY A 29 -19.34 15.37 26.58
C GLY A 29 -18.62 15.09 27.91
N GLU A 30 -19.28 14.35 28.80
CA GLU A 30 -18.68 13.93 30.09
C GLU A 30 -17.45 13.02 29.93
N MET A 31 -17.36 12.30 28.80
CA MET A 31 -16.20 11.46 28.43
C MET A 31 -15.04 12.26 27.82
N GLY A 32 -15.20 13.56 27.57
CA GLY A 32 -14.16 14.43 27.01
C GLY A 32 -13.65 14.01 25.63
N LEU A 33 -14.56 13.57 24.74
CA LEU A 33 -14.23 13.11 23.38
C LEU A 33 -13.51 14.22 22.60
N VAL A 34 -12.51 13.86 21.79
CA VAL A 34 -11.80 14.85 20.97
C VAL A 34 -12.65 15.23 19.76
N GLY A 35 -12.89 16.53 19.60
CA GLY A 35 -13.36 17.11 18.35
C GLY A 35 -12.58 18.35 17.96
N GLU A 36 -12.85 18.87 16.76
CA GLU A 36 -12.29 20.09 16.21
C GLU A 36 -13.42 21.04 15.79
N ILE A 37 -13.30 22.34 16.11
CA ILE A 37 -14.25 23.35 15.64
C ILE A 37 -14.02 23.63 14.15
N ILE A 38 -15.01 23.33 13.32
CA ILE A 38 -14.94 23.47 11.85
C ILE A 38 -15.75 24.65 11.31
N ARG A 39 -16.73 25.16 12.07
CA ARG A 39 -17.49 26.37 11.74
C ARG A 39 -17.83 27.14 13.02
N MET A 40 -17.88 28.47 12.96
CA MET A 40 -18.40 29.30 14.05
C MET A 40 -19.39 30.33 13.48
N GLU A 41 -20.57 30.42 14.08
CA GLU A 41 -21.68 31.29 13.69
C GLU A 41 -22.21 31.99 14.95
N GLY A 42 -21.71 33.20 15.23
CA GLY A 42 -22.04 33.92 16.46
C GLY A 42 -21.47 33.24 17.71
N ASP A 43 -22.36 32.80 18.59
CA ASP A 43 -22.08 32.04 19.83
C ASP A 43 -22.00 30.53 19.61
N LYS A 44 -22.35 30.04 18.41
CA LYS A 44 -22.40 28.61 18.08
C LYS A 44 -21.13 28.15 17.38
N ALA A 45 -20.60 27.02 17.85
CA ALA A 45 -19.48 26.32 17.26
C ALA A 45 -19.93 24.95 16.73
N THR A 46 -19.75 24.70 15.44
CA THR A 46 -19.92 23.39 14.83
C THR A 46 -18.62 22.60 14.96
N ILE A 47 -18.71 21.44 15.57
CA ILE A 47 -17.60 20.60 16.03
C ILE A 47 -17.67 19.26 15.30
N GLN A 48 -16.55 18.85 14.69
CA GLN A 48 -16.34 17.54 14.10
C GLN A 48 -15.65 16.65 15.15
N VAL A 49 -16.33 15.62 15.65
CA VAL A 49 -15.81 14.72 16.69
C VAL A 49 -15.08 13.54 16.02
N TYR A 50 -13.85 13.27 16.45
CA TYR A 50 -12.99 12.19 15.93
C TYR A 50 -13.21 10.84 16.61
N GLU A 51 -14.26 10.73 17.43
CA GLU A 51 -14.66 9.54 18.19
C GLU A 51 -16.17 9.32 18.05
N ASP A 52 -16.64 8.09 18.29
CA ASP A 52 -18.07 7.76 18.23
C ASP A 52 -18.85 8.56 19.29
N THR A 53 -19.82 9.35 18.82
CA THR A 53 -20.66 10.26 19.62
C THR A 53 -21.83 9.59 20.33
N SER A 54 -21.98 8.26 20.21
CA SER A 54 -23.10 7.49 20.79
C SER A 54 -23.23 7.67 22.30
N GLY A 55 -24.31 8.31 22.75
CA GLY A 55 -24.59 8.58 24.17
C GLY A 55 -24.25 10.01 24.63
N ILE A 56 -23.67 10.85 23.77
CA ILE A 56 -23.64 12.31 23.98
C ILE A 56 -25.06 12.87 23.84
N LYS A 57 -25.44 13.82 24.69
CA LYS A 57 -26.77 14.47 24.70
C LYS A 57 -26.65 16.01 24.72
N PRO A 58 -27.67 16.74 24.25
CA PRO A 58 -27.78 18.17 24.49
C PRO A 58 -27.72 18.50 25.99
N GLY A 59 -27.03 19.58 26.33
CA GLY A 59 -26.73 20.01 27.70
C GLY A 59 -25.39 19.54 28.26
N ASP A 60 -24.73 18.55 27.64
CA ASP A 60 -23.38 18.14 28.05
C ASP A 60 -22.34 19.24 27.78
N LYS A 61 -21.18 19.15 28.44
CA LYS A 61 -20.12 20.17 28.37
C LYS A 61 -19.35 20.15 27.05
N VAL A 62 -18.85 21.33 26.66
CA VAL A 62 -17.82 21.54 25.64
C VAL A 62 -16.72 22.43 26.20
N GLU A 63 -15.47 21.95 26.18
CA GLU A 63 -14.31 22.67 26.70
C GLU A 63 -13.22 22.78 25.61
N SER A 64 -12.85 24.01 25.21
CA SER A 64 -11.78 24.21 24.22
C SER A 64 -10.40 24.06 24.84
N THR A 65 -9.48 23.42 24.12
CA THR A 65 -8.05 23.38 24.48
C THR A 65 -7.30 24.65 24.07
N LEU A 66 -7.98 25.59 23.40
CA LEU A 66 -7.43 26.85 22.86
C LEU A 66 -6.20 26.65 21.95
N ARG A 67 -6.13 25.48 21.30
CA ARG A 67 -5.03 25.03 20.46
C ARG A 67 -5.60 24.20 19.30
N PRO A 68 -5.05 24.33 18.09
CA PRO A 68 -5.44 23.51 16.96
C PRO A 68 -4.97 22.06 17.09
N LEU A 69 -5.56 21.15 16.30
CA LEU A 69 -5.14 19.75 16.25
C LEU A 69 -3.65 19.68 15.90
N SER A 70 -2.85 19.16 16.83
CA SER A 70 -1.40 19.21 16.78
C SER A 70 -0.79 17.86 17.16
N VAL A 71 0.27 17.49 16.45
CA VAL A 71 1.05 16.26 16.71
C VAL A 71 2.30 16.57 17.52
N LEU A 72 2.69 15.64 18.40
CA LEU A 72 3.97 15.66 19.10
C LEU A 72 5.06 15.07 18.19
N LEU A 73 6.09 15.86 17.93
CA LEU A 73 7.22 15.53 17.08
C LEU A 73 8.47 15.49 17.97
N ALA A 74 8.89 14.29 18.40
CA ALA A 74 9.91 14.07 19.42
C ALA A 74 10.60 12.70 19.25
N PRO A 75 11.73 12.43 19.93
CA PRO A 75 12.32 11.09 19.96
C PRO A 75 11.38 10.05 20.61
N GLY A 76 11.11 8.95 19.90
CA GLY A 76 10.15 7.91 20.26
C GLY A 76 8.95 7.79 19.31
N VAL A 77 8.94 8.53 18.19
CA VAL A 77 7.89 8.41 17.16
C VAL A 77 8.19 7.33 16.12
N LEU A 78 9.46 6.99 15.87
CA LEU A 78 9.82 5.85 15.01
C LEU A 78 9.50 4.51 15.71
N LYS A 79 9.18 3.48 14.91
CA LYS A 79 8.66 2.17 15.34
C LYS A 79 7.24 2.17 15.92
N SER A 80 6.65 3.34 16.17
CA SER A 80 5.33 3.47 16.80
C SER A 80 4.18 3.26 15.80
N ILE A 81 3.08 2.70 16.30
CA ILE A 81 1.84 2.46 15.55
C ILE A 81 0.76 3.37 16.14
N TYR A 82 0.26 4.30 15.34
CA TYR A 82 -0.65 5.36 15.75
C TYR A 82 -2.05 5.19 15.18
N ASP A 83 -3.06 5.75 15.87
CA ASP A 83 -4.35 6.06 15.27
C ASP A 83 -4.35 7.39 14.48
N GLY A 84 -5.49 7.75 13.89
CA GLY A 84 -5.63 8.98 13.10
C GLY A 84 -5.40 10.30 13.86
N ILE A 85 -5.34 10.30 15.19
CA ILE A 85 -5.04 11.47 16.03
C ILE A 85 -3.77 11.27 16.89
N GLN A 86 -2.86 10.40 16.44
CA GLN A 86 -1.55 10.14 17.06
C GLN A 86 -1.59 9.48 18.45
N ARG A 87 -2.63 8.68 18.76
CA ARG A 87 -2.64 7.82 19.94
C ARG A 87 -1.96 6.48 19.66
N PRO A 88 -0.97 6.03 20.45
CA PRO A 88 -0.31 4.74 20.25
C PRO A 88 -1.25 3.55 20.51
N LEU A 89 -1.44 2.70 19.49
CA LEU A 89 -2.40 1.58 19.53
C LEU A 89 -1.97 0.46 20.48
N ASP A 90 -0.68 0.21 20.63
CA ASP A 90 -0.10 -0.74 21.59
C ASP A 90 -0.39 -0.33 23.04
N VAL A 91 -0.25 0.96 23.35
CA VAL A 91 -0.56 1.53 24.67
C VAL A 91 -2.06 1.53 24.94
N ILE A 92 -2.90 1.83 23.94
CA ILE A 92 -4.36 1.70 24.04
C ILE A 92 -4.72 0.23 24.38
N ARG A 93 -4.22 -0.73 23.59
CA ARG A 93 -4.49 -2.16 23.79
C ARG A 93 -4.09 -2.64 25.19
N ALA A 94 -2.91 -2.22 25.67
CA ALA A 94 -2.43 -2.55 27.01
C ALA A 94 -3.32 -2.00 28.15
N GLN A 95 -4.08 -0.92 27.91
CA GLN A 95 -4.97 -0.30 28.91
C GLN A 95 -6.43 -0.76 28.78
N THR A 96 -6.92 -1.04 27.58
CA THR A 96 -8.36 -1.28 27.34
C THR A 96 -8.73 -2.68 26.87
N GLY A 97 -7.74 -3.51 26.54
CA GLY A 97 -7.92 -4.79 25.85
C GLY A 97 -8.00 -4.60 24.33
N ASP A 98 -8.45 -5.63 23.61
CA ASP A 98 -8.44 -5.65 22.14
C ASP A 98 -9.45 -4.70 21.46
N PHE A 99 -10.29 -4.01 22.25
CA PHE A 99 -11.22 -2.97 21.79
C PHE A 99 -10.76 -1.56 22.21
N ILE A 100 -10.82 -0.62 21.27
CA ILE A 100 -10.54 0.80 21.50
C ILE A 100 -11.70 1.41 22.30
N LYS A 101 -11.44 1.83 23.55
CA LYS A 101 -12.42 2.59 24.34
C LYS A 101 -12.29 4.10 24.09
N ARG A 102 -13.44 4.78 24.13
CA ARG A 102 -13.57 6.23 23.92
C ARG A 102 -13.08 7.01 25.14
N GLY A 103 -12.63 8.25 24.94
CA GLY A 103 -12.19 9.11 26.04
C GLY A 103 -10.79 8.78 26.58
N LEU A 104 -10.04 7.92 25.89
CA LEU A 104 -8.67 7.56 26.26
C LEU A 104 -7.65 8.34 25.42
N TYR A 105 -6.70 8.98 26.11
CA TYR A 105 -5.64 9.79 25.50
C TYR A 105 -4.29 9.48 26.18
N PRO A 106 -3.66 8.34 25.84
CA PRO A 106 -2.26 8.12 26.22
C PRO A 106 -1.36 9.14 25.53
N ASP A 107 -0.20 9.43 26.13
CA ASP A 107 0.80 10.29 25.52
C ASP A 107 1.31 9.70 24.19
N PRO A 108 1.55 10.50 23.13
CA PRO A 108 1.99 10.00 21.82
C PRO A 108 3.35 9.27 21.82
N VAL A 109 4.18 9.49 22.85
CA VAL A 109 5.45 8.79 23.05
C VAL A 109 5.64 8.54 24.55
N ASP A 110 6.46 7.56 24.93
CA ASP A 110 6.79 7.33 26.34
C ASP A 110 7.60 8.51 26.91
N LEU A 111 6.90 9.40 27.63
CA LEU A 111 7.48 10.57 28.27
C LEU A 111 8.50 10.23 29.37
N LYS A 112 8.49 9.00 29.91
CA LYS A 112 9.41 8.54 30.97
C LYS A 112 10.70 7.98 30.38
N LYS A 113 10.71 7.57 29.11
CA LYS A 113 11.89 7.05 28.43
C LYS A 113 12.96 8.14 28.32
N LYS A 114 14.10 7.90 28.96
CA LYS A 114 15.26 8.79 28.86
C LYS A 114 16.08 8.49 27.62
N TRP A 115 16.40 9.54 26.86
CA TRP A 115 17.24 9.48 25.66
C TRP A 115 18.57 10.19 25.92
N LYS A 116 19.67 9.64 25.40
CA LYS A 116 20.96 10.34 25.45
C LYS A 116 20.97 11.45 24.40
N PHE A 117 20.93 12.69 24.85
CA PHE A 117 21.07 13.89 24.02
C PHE A 117 22.55 14.30 23.98
N VAL A 118 23.07 14.53 22.77
CA VAL A 118 24.43 15.02 22.52
C VAL A 118 24.36 16.40 21.85
N PRO A 119 24.81 17.49 22.48
CA PRO A 119 24.71 18.83 21.92
C PRO A 119 25.69 19.04 20.75
N SER A 120 25.22 19.73 19.71
CA SER A 120 26.00 20.07 18.51
C SER A 120 26.37 21.56 18.41
N VAL A 121 25.82 22.39 19.30
CA VAL A 121 26.10 23.84 19.42
C VAL A 121 26.69 24.16 20.79
N LYS A 122 27.31 25.33 20.94
CA LYS A 122 27.90 25.79 22.20
C LYS A 122 27.12 26.95 22.82
N MET A 123 27.27 27.12 24.15
CA MET A 123 26.80 28.32 24.84
C MET A 123 27.41 29.58 24.21
N GLY A 124 26.57 30.60 23.97
CA GLY A 124 26.94 31.82 23.27
C GLY A 124 26.78 31.77 21.74
N GLU A 125 26.43 30.62 21.15
CA GLU A 125 26.16 30.50 19.72
C GLU A 125 24.77 31.03 19.37
N SER A 126 24.67 31.79 18.27
CA SER A 126 23.39 32.31 17.77
C SER A 126 22.71 31.25 16.91
N VAL A 127 21.44 30.97 17.17
CA VAL A 127 20.64 29.96 16.47
C VAL A 127 19.29 30.51 16.03
N THR A 128 18.79 29.94 14.94
CA THR A 128 17.52 30.30 14.29
C THR A 128 16.64 29.07 14.11
N ALA A 129 15.36 29.27 13.83
CA ALA A 129 14.42 28.21 13.50
C ALA A 129 15.02 27.16 12.54
N GLY A 130 14.90 25.88 12.89
CA GLY A 130 15.45 24.75 12.13
C GLY A 130 16.89 24.37 12.46
N ASP A 131 17.70 25.24 13.09
CA ASP A 131 19.09 24.90 13.44
C ASP A 131 19.16 23.70 14.41
N VAL A 132 20.10 22.78 14.15
CA VAL A 132 20.30 21.58 14.97
C VAL A 132 21.11 21.94 16.20
N ILE A 133 20.49 21.81 17.39
CA ILE A 133 21.13 22.07 18.69
C ILE A 133 21.77 20.81 19.29
N GLY A 134 21.36 19.63 18.85
CA GLY A 134 21.98 18.36 19.22
C GLY A 134 21.29 17.16 18.57
N THR A 135 21.77 15.96 18.85
CA THR A 135 21.25 14.71 18.28
C THR A 135 20.96 13.65 19.35
N VAL A 136 20.07 12.73 18.99
CA VAL A 136 19.66 11.55 19.77
C VAL A 136 19.65 10.35 18.83
N GLN A 137 20.26 9.24 19.21
CA GLN A 137 20.12 8.00 18.44
C GLN A 137 18.78 7.33 18.78
N GLU A 138 17.78 7.43 17.89
CA GLU A 138 16.41 6.93 18.15
C GLU A 138 16.28 5.44 17.81
N THR A 139 16.80 5.03 16.66
CA THR A 139 16.86 3.63 16.20
C THR A 139 18.29 3.26 15.82
N SER A 140 18.59 2.01 15.43
CA SER A 140 19.95 1.67 14.99
C SER A 140 20.30 2.24 13.59
N ILE A 141 19.30 2.78 12.88
CA ILE A 141 19.45 3.41 11.56
C ILE A 141 19.41 4.94 11.65
N ILE A 142 18.47 5.52 12.40
CA ILE A 142 18.15 6.95 12.34
C ILE A 142 18.71 7.74 13.53
N GLU A 143 19.48 8.79 13.20
CA GLU A 143 19.91 9.84 14.12
C GLU A 143 18.84 10.95 14.16
N HIS A 144 18.10 11.05 15.25
CA HIS A 144 17.09 12.07 15.44
C HIS A 144 17.76 13.42 15.75
N ARG A 145 17.55 14.42 14.88
CA ARG A 145 18.15 15.75 15.00
C ARG A 145 17.22 16.71 15.72
N ILE A 146 17.63 17.18 16.89
CA ILE A 146 16.87 18.14 17.70
C ILE A 146 17.09 19.54 17.12
N MET A 147 15.99 20.14 16.65
CA MET A 147 16.00 21.43 15.93
C MET A 147 15.30 22.52 16.74
N VAL A 148 15.80 23.75 16.66
CA VAL A 148 15.09 24.94 17.17
C VAL A 148 13.69 25.02 16.53
N PRO A 149 12.59 25.09 17.30
CA PRO A 149 11.24 25.15 16.75
C PRO A 149 11.00 26.37 15.84
N PRO A 150 10.15 26.27 14.80
CA PRO A 150 9.82 27.42 13.96
C PRO A 150 9.24 28.60 14.76
N GLY A 151 9.65 29.82 14.42
CA GLY A 151 9.27 31.04 15.15
C GLY A 151 10.09 31.32 16.42
N MET A 152 11.17 30.57 16.65
CA MET A 152 12.18 30.88 17.68
C MET A 152 13.53 31.26 17.06
N GLU A 153 14.18 32.26 17.65
CA GLU A 153 15.54 32.70 17.34
C GLU A 153 16.17 33.26 18.63
N GLY A 154 17.49 33.21 18.74
CA GLY A 154 18.21 33.75 19.89
C GLY A 154 19.65 33.25 20.01
N VAL A 155 20.23 33.45 21.18
CA VAL A 155 21.55 32.94 21.55
C VAL A 155 21.38 31.82 22.58
N ILE A 156 22.11 30.72 22.44
CA ILE A 156 22.13 29.62 23.42
C ILE A 156 22.69 30.17 24.74
N ALA A 157 21.81 30.32 25.73
CA ALA A 157 22.15 30.79 27.07
C ALA A 157 22.63 29.63 27.96
N ASP A 158 22.05 28.44 27.78
CA ASP A 158 22.46 27.19 28.41
C ASP A 158 22.09 26.01 27.50
N ILE A 159 22.90 24.94 27.55
CA ILE A 159 22.67 23.66 26.87
C ILE A 159 23.48 22.56 27.58
N SER A 160 22.83 21.44 27.89
CA SER A 160 23.44 20.35 28.68
C SER A 160 23.47 19.03 27.91
N GLU A 161 24.62 18.33 27.88
CA GLU A 161 24.68 16.91 27.50
C GLU A 161 24.11 16.05 28.64
N GLY A 162 23.31 15.03 28.33
CA GLY A 162 22.72 14.20 29.37
C GLY A 162 21.65 13.23 28.90
N GLN A 163 20.88 12.74 29.87
CA GLN A 163 19.72 11.87 29.63
C GLN A 163 18.42 12.60 29.95
N PHE A 164 17.62 12.86 28.92
CA PHE A 164 16.41 13.68 29.00
C PHE A 164 15.18 12.91 28.49
N GLY A 165 14.00 13.23 29.00
CA GLY A 165 12.72 12.76 28.48
C GLY A 165 12.32 13.55 27.22
N PRO A 166 11.43 13.02 26.35
CA PRO A 166 11.10 13.62 25.05
C PRO A 166 10.62 15.09 25.12
N VAL A 167 9.99 15.50 26.22
CA VAL A 167 9.47 16.86 26.42
C VAL A 167 10.25 17.67 27.47
N GLU A 168 11.35 17.15 28.00
CA GLU A 168 12.19 17.87 28.97
C GLU A 168 13.06 18.92 28.26
N THR A 169 13.23 20.08 28.91
CA THR A 169 14.05 21.20 28.41
C THR A 169 15.52 20.79 28.35
N VAL A 170 16.14 20.94 27.17
CA VAL A 170 17.56 20.62 26.89
C VAL A 170 18.41 21.86 26.63
N ALA A 171 17.79 22.99 26.25
CA ALA A 171 18.47 24.26 26.02
C ALA A 171 17.59 25.46 26.38
N HIS A 172 18.23 26.56 26.78
CA HIS A 172 17.61 27.87 26.98
C HIS A 172 18.11 28.86 25.92
N LEU A 173 17.19 29.57 25.26
CA LEU A 173 17.46 30.60 24.27
C LEU A 173 17.22 31.99 24.84
N SER A 174 18.24 32.85 24.84
CA SER A 174 18.09 34.27 25.12
C SER A 174 17.69 35.02 23.84
N SER A 175 16.49 35.60 23.83
CA SER A 175 15.95 36.38 22.72
C SER A 175 15.64 37.82 23.15
N LYS A 176 15.44 38.74 22.19
CA LYS A 176 14.93 40.10 22.46
C LYS A 176 13.56 40.11 23.16
N SER A 177 12.81 39.01 23.10
CA SER A 177 11.50 38.83 23.75
C SER A 177 11.57 38.16 25.13
N GLY A 178 12.77 37.88 25.64
CA GLY A 178 13.01 37.14 26.88
C GLY A 178 13.64 35.76 26.65
N SER A 179 13.85 35.02 27.74
CA SER A 179 14.32 33.63 27.70
C SER A 179 13.21 32.71 27.20
N ARG A 180 13.55 31.73 26.35
CA ARG A 180 12.65 30.66 25.89
C ARG A 180 13.29 29.30 26.10
N GLU A 181 12.46 28.32 26.43
CA GLU A 181 12.91 26.94 26.63
C GLU A 181 12.76 26.13 25.33
N VAL A 182 13.73 25.25 25.08
CA VAL A 182 13.70 24.28 23.99
C VAL A 182 13.88 22.88 24.57
N SER A 183 12.87 22.05 24.39
CA SER A 183 12.90 20.61 24.67
C SER A 183 13.18 19.80 23.39
N MET A 184 13.38 18.49 23.52
CA MET A 184 13.62 17.62 22.36
C MET A 184 12.38 17.49 21.45
N GLY A 185 11.18 17.58 22.03
CA GLY A 185 9.91 17.45 21.35
C GLY A 185 9.21 18.78 21.08
N GLN A 186 8.56 18.90 19.93
CA GLN A 186 7.75 20.06 19.57
C GLN A 186 6.33 19.65 19.16
N TYR A 187 5.33 20.43 19.55
CA TYR A 187 3.97 20.28 19.03
C TYR A 187 3.82 21.09 17.74
N TRP A 188 3.21 20.52 16.71
CA TRP A 188 2.94 21.23 15.45
C TRP A 188 1.50 21.00 14.93
N PRO A 189 0.77 22.05 14.52
CA PRO A 189 -0.58 21.93 13.99
C PRO A 189 -0.61 21.16 12.66
N VAL A 190 -1.41 20.09 12.60
CA VAL A 190 -1.42 19.17 11.43
C VAL A 190 -1.95 19.80 10.15
N ARG A 191 -2.80 20.83 10.27
CA ARG A 191 -3.38 21.58 9.15
C ARG A 191 -2.46 22.68 8.60
N SER A 192 -1.36 23.00 9.25
CA SER A 192 -0.39 23.99 8.76
C SER A 192 0.89 23.29 8.26
N PRO A 193 1.32 23.49 7.01
CA PRO A 193 2.57 22.91 6.52
C PRO A 193 3.77 23.46 7.30
N ARG A 194 4.74 22.60 7.60
CA ARG A 194 5.97 23.01 8.26
C ARG A 194 6.82 23.87 7.32
N PRO A 195 7.28 25.06 7.76
CA PRO A 195 7.92 26.05 6.89
C PRO A 195 9.28 25.60 6.35
N VAL A 196 9.58 26.00 5.11
CA VAL A 196 10.86 25.75 4.41
C VAL A 196 11.41 27.06 3.85
N VAL A 197 12.70 27.11 3.53
CA VAL A 197 13.32 28.29 2.89
C VAL A 197 12.82 28.44 1.44
N ARG A 198 12.82 27.35 0.69
CA ARG A 198 12.30 27.24 -0.69
C ARG A 198 12.16 25.79 -1.12
N LYS A 199 11.21 25.50 -2.02
CA LYS A 199 11.20 24.25 -2.79
C LYS A 199 12.34 24.23 -3.82
N LEU A 200 12.79 23.05 -4.19
CA LEU A 200 13.76 22.77 -5.24
C LEU A 200 13.11 21.93 -6.36
N PRO A 201 13.57 22.03 -7.62
CA PRO A 201 13.23 21.08 -8.66
C PRO A 201 13.60 19.65 -8.24
N PRO A 202 12.73 18.65 -8.47
CA PRO A 202 12.99 17.27 -8.07
C PRO A 202 13.78 16.52 -9.17
N GLU A 203 15.08 16.79 -9.26
CA GLU A 203 15.98 16.24 -10.29
C GLU A 203 16.58 14.86 -9.95
N ILE A 204 16.32 14.34 -8.74
CA ILE A 204 16.90 13.07 -8.24
C ILE A 204 15.78 12.02 -8.22
N PRO A 205 15.92 10.85 -8.87
CA PRO A 205 14.94 9.78 -8.79
C PRO A 205 14.88 9.16 -7.38
N LEU A 206 13.68 8.77 -6.95
CA LEU A 206 13.48 7.82 -5.86
C LEU A 206 13.59 6.41 -6.47
N ILE A 207 14.57 5.64 -6.03
CA ILE A 207 14.83 4.30 -6.55
C ILE A 207 13.91 3.33 -5.81
N THR A 208 13.07 2.61 -6.55
CA THR A 208 12.09 1.66 -6.01
C THR A 208 12.55 0.20 -6.14
N GLY A 209 13.52 -0.08 -7.02
CA GLY A 209 13.94 -1.43 -7.37
C GLY A 209 12.94 -2.18 -8.25
N GLN A 210 11.84 -1.53 -8.66
CA GLN A 210 10.81 -2.08 -9.52
C GLN A 210 11.05 -1.61 -10.96
N ARG A 211 11.35 -2.53 -11.88
CA ARG A 211 11.81 -2.25 -13.25
C ARG A 211 10.88 -1.32 -14.03
N VAL A 212 9.58 -1.63 -14.01
CA VAL A 212 8.56 -0.82 -14.69
C VAL A 212 8.46 0.61 -14.14
N ILE A 213 8.67 0.79 -12.84
CA ILE A 213 8.62 2.12 -12.20
C ILE A 213 9.90 2.89 -12.47
N ASP A 214 11.06 2.35 -12.09
CA ASP A 214 12.35 3.04 -12.15
C ASP A 214 12.77 3.40 -13.59
N THR A 215 12.37 2.59 -14.59
CA THR A 215 12.74 2.79 -16.00
C THR A 215 11.71 3.58 -16.79
N PHE A 216 10.42 3.25 -16.70
CA PHE A 216 9.39 3.84 -17.57
C PHE A 216 8.58 4.96 -16.89
N PHE A 217 8.28 4.82 -15.60
CA PHE A 217 7.43 5.77 -14.87
C PHE A 217 8.12 6.32 -13.60
N PRO A 218 9.36 6.85 -13.71
CA PRO A 218 10.18 7.18 -12.56
C PRO A 218 9.55 8.30 -11.73
N VAL A 219 9.58 8.12 -10.42
CA VAL A 219 9.20 9.15 -9.45
C VAL A 219 10.46 9.83 -8.92
N ALA A 220 10.44 11.15 -8.78
CA ALA A 220 11.54 11.88 -8.19
C ALA A 220 11.42 11.99 -6.65
N LYS A 221 12.53 12.19 -5.94
CA LYS A 221 12.55 12.48 -4.50
C LYS A 221 11.92 13.84 -4.25
N GLY A 222 10.83 13.86 -3.48
CA GLY A 222 9.94 15.01 -3.39
C GLY A 222 8.78 15.01 -4.39
N GLY A 223 8.61 13.93 -5.15
CA GLY A 223 7.59 13.83 -6.19
C GLY A 223 6.18 13.48 -5.67
N THR A 224 5.20 13.56 -6.57
CA THR A 224 3.80 13.21 -6.30
C THR A 224 3.33 12.11 -7.26
N VAL A 225 2.77 11.03 -6.70
CA VAL A 225 2.29 9.86 -7.45
C VAL A 225 0.83 9.56 -7.11
N ALA A 226 0.03 9.35 -8.14
CA ALA A 226 -1.28 8.72 -8.06
C ALA A 226 -1.18 7.25 -8.48
N VAL A 227 -1.76 6.36 -7.68
CA VAL A 227 -1.87 4.93 -7.99
C VAL A 227 -3.35 4.53 -7.96
N PRO A 228 -4.10 4.72 -9.06
CA PRO A 228 -5.45 4.24 -9.16
C PRO A 228 -5.48 2.74 -9.46
N GLY A 229 -6.36 2.02 -8.76
CA GLY A 229 -6.68 0.63 -9.07
C GLY A 229 -8.10 0.26 -8.63
N PRO A 230 -8.77 -0.67 -9.34
CA PRO A 230 -10.08 -1.16 -8.93
C PRO A 230 -9.96 -1.95 -7.61
N PHE A 231 -10.99 -1.83 -6.75
CA PHE A 231 -11.08 -2.64 -5.53
C PHE A 231 -11.07 -4.13 -5.87
N GLY A 232 -10.22 -4.89 -5.16
CA GLY A 232 -10.25 -6.35 -5.12
C GLY A 232 -10.22 -7.04 -6.49
N SER A 233 -9.03 -7.40 -6.96
CA SER A 233 -8.80 -8.22 -8.17
C SER A 233 -9.37 -9.66 -8.14
N GLY A 234 -10.36 -9.93 -7.28
CA GLY A 234 -11.35 -10.99 -7.41
C GLY A 234 -11.16 -12.21 -6.51
N LYS A 235 -11.92 -12.26 -5.41
CA LYS A 235 -11.62 -13.13 -4.25
C LYS A 235 -12.88 -13.73 -3.60
N CYS A 236 -13.66 -14.55 -4.31
CA CYS A 236 -14.94 -15.11 -3.79
C CYS A 236 -15.25 -16.53 -4.31
N VAL A 237 -16.06 -17.30 -3.57
CA VAL A 237 -16.57 -18.65 -3.93
C VAL A 237 -18.09 -18.64 -4.19
N THR A 238 -18.70 -19.70 -4.74
CA THR A 238 -20.17 -19.75 -4.91
C THR A 238 -20.92 -20.27 -3.67
N GLY A 239 -22.19 -19.90 -3.51
CA GLY A 239 -23.02 -20.23 -2.34
C GLY A 239 -23.19 -21.72 -2.03
N ASP A 240 -23.13 -22.57 -3.05
CA ASP A 240 -23.24 -24.03 -2.92
C ASP A 240 -21.97 -24.72 -2.41
N THR A 241 -20.87 -23.97 -2.25
CA THR A 241 -19.57 -24.47 -1.78
C THR A 241 -19.69 -24.93 -0.33
N PRO A 242 -19.43 -26.22 -0.01
CA PRO A 242 -19.39 -26.68 1.36
C PRO A 242 -18.10 -26.22 2.05
N VAL A 243 -18.24 -25.88 3.33
CA VAL A 243 -17.17 -25.44 4.23
C VAL A 243 -17.08 -26.45 5.36
N LEU A 244 -15.85 -26.80 5.75
CA LEU A 244 -15.60 -27.72 6.86
C LEU A 244 -15.51 -26.95 8.18
N LEU A 245 -16.41 -27.27 9.11
CA LEU A 245 -16.38 -26.70 10.46
C LEU A 245 -15.54 -27.56 11.41
N ARG A 246 -15.05 -26.95 12.50
CA ARG A 246 -14.22 -27.60 13.52
C ARG A 246 -14.88 -28.84 14.15
N ASP A 247 -16.20 -28.83 14.32
CA ASP A 247 -16.97 -29.97 14.85
C ASP A 247 -17.03 -31.19 13.90
N GLY A 248 -16.40 -31.09 12.73
CA GLY A 248 -16.42 -32.09 11.67
C GLY A 248 -17.71 -32.08 10.84
N SER A 249 -18.60 -31.11 11.05
CA SER A 249 -19.76 -30.89 10.20
C SER A 249 -19.40 -30.14 8.92
N VAL A 250 -20.26 -30.31 7.92
CA VAL A 250 -20.06 -29.79 6.57
C VAL A 250 -21.31 -28.99 6.23
N VAL A 251 -21.15 -27.69 6.04
CA VAL A 251 -22.27 -26.76 5.84
C VAL A 251 -21.99 -25.92 4.59
N LYS A 252 -23.00 -25.66 3.75
CA LYS A 252 -22.79 -24.77 2.60
C LYS A 252 -22.53 -23.35 3.07
N ILE A 253 -21.68 -22.60 2.36
CA ILE A 253 -21.39 -21.21 2.72
C ILE A 253 -22.66 -20.33 2.69
N GLU A 254 -23.62 -20.62 1.81
CA GLU A 254 -24.96 -19.99 1.82
C GLU A 254 -25.81 -20.36 3.05
N GLU A 255 -25.71 -21.60 3.55
CA GLU A 255 -26.41 -22.04 4.77
C GLU A 255 -25.77 -21.43 6.04
N LEU A 256 -24.44 -21.31 6.08
CA LEU A 256 -23.71 -20.56 7.11
C LEU A 256 -24.09 -19.08 7.10
N TYR A 257 -24.17 -18.49 5.91
CA TYR A 257 -24.62 -17.13 5.69
C TYR A 257 -26.04 -16.91 6.20
N GLU A 258 -27.02 -17.72 5.79
CA GLU A 258 -28.41 -17.56 6.24
C GLU A 258 -28.59 -17.85 7.74
N LYS A 259 -27.86 -18.83 8.32
CA LYS A 259 -27.83 -19.03 9.78
C LYS A 259 -27.31 -17.78 10.50
N SER A 260 -26.19 -17.23 10.01
CA SER A 260 -25.58 -16.03 10.56
C SER A 260 -26.41 -14.77 10.32
N ARG A 261 -27.22 -14.72 9.26
CA ARG A 261 -28.14 -13.62 8.93
C ARG A 261 -29.28 -13.49 9.93
N VAL A 262 -29.65 -14.60 10.58
CA VAL A 262 -30.69 -14.65 11.63
C VAL A 262 -30.12 -14.26 13.00
N THR A 263 -28.85 -14.58 13.28
CA THR A 263 -28.25 -14.44 14.62
C THR A 263 -27.28 -13.25 14.76
N GLY A 264 -26.65 -12.84 13.66
CA GLY A 264 -25.59 -11.82 13.58
C GLY A 264 -26.07 -10.44 13.13
N LYS A 265 -25.12 -9.51 13.05
CA LYS A 265 -25.37 -8.10 12.71
C LYS A 265 -25.13 -7.87 11.21
N ARG A 266 -26.23 -7.63 10.50
CA ARG A 266 -26.29 -7.43 9.04
C ARG A 266 -25.97 -6.00 8.62
N THR A 267 -25.07 -5.84 7.65
CA THR A 267 -24.77 -4.56 6.97
C THR A 267 -24.94 -4.73 5.46
N VAL A 268 -25.74 -3.88 4.81
CA VAL A 268 -26.10 -4.01 3.39
C VAL A 268 -25.54 -2.82 2.60
N GLY A 269 -24.79 -3.11 1.53
CA GLY A 269 -24.27 -2.15 0.57
C GLY A 269 -24.98 -2.22 -0.80
N ILE A 270 -24.46 -1.51 -1.79
CA ILE A 270 -24.97 -1.57 -3.16
C ILE A 270 -24.40 -2.82 -3.85
N GLY A 271 -25.18 -3.90 -3.89
CA GLY A 271 -24.78 -5.17 -4.52
C GLY A 271 -23.97 -6.11 -3.64
N GLU A 272 -23.68 -5.72 -2.40
CA GLU A 272 -22.89 -6.47 -1.41
C GLU A 272 -23.61 -6.54 -0.06
N GLU A 273 -23.37 -7.59 0.71
CA GLU A 273 -23.89 -7.78 2.06
C GLU A 273 -22.84 -8.43 2.97
N TYR A 274 -22.76 -7.94 4.21
CA TYR A 274 -21.81 -8.36 5.23
C TYR A 274 -22.56 -8.77 6.49
N ILE A 275 -22.14 -9.85 7.13
CA ILE A 275 -22.74 -10.37 8.36
C ILE A 275 -21.63 -10.59 9.40
N GLU A 276 -21.63 -9.79 10.45
CA GLU A 276 -20.85 -10.04 11.67
C GLU A 276 -21.54 -11.16 12.45
N THR A 277 -20.90 -12.30 12.66
CA THR A 277 -21.52 -13.45 13.36
C THR A 277 -21.55 -13.21 14.87
N SER A 278 -22.61 -13.65 15.54
CA SER A 278 -22.75 -13.52 17.01
C SER A 278 -21.99 -14.61 17.79
N GLU A 279 -21.73 -15.74 17.12
CA GLU A 279 -20.84 -16.82 17.57
C GLU A 279 -19.81 -17.00 16.44
N PRO A 280 -18.50 -17.19 16.73
CA PRO A 280 -17.50 -17.44 15.71
C PRO A 280 -17.80 -18.72 14.92
N VAL A 281 -17.60 -18.69 13.60
CA VAL A 281 -17.61 -19.88 12.76
C VAL A 281 -16.24 -20.52 12.88
N GLU A 282 -16.12 -21.60 13.65
CA GLU A 282 -14.87 -22.34 13.80
C GLU A 282 -14.54 -23.16 12.53
N LEU A 283 -13.33 -22.96 11.99
CA LEU A 283 -12.89 -23.41 10.67
C LEU A 283 -11.49 -24.08 10.74
N PHE A 284 -11.08 -24.66 9.61
CA PHE A 284 -9.72 -25.09 9.37
C PHE A 284 -9.04 -24.26 8.26
N SER A 285 -7.78 -23.88 8.49
CA SER A 285 -6.88 -23.19 7.56
C SER A 285 -5.64 -24.06 7.26
N TYR A 286 -4.79 -23.62 6.34
CA TYR A 286 -3.56 -24.31 5.93
C TYR A 286 -2.36 -23.39 6.08
N GLN A 287 -1.32 -23.89 6.74
CA GLN A 287 -0.07 -23.19 7.02
C GLN A 287 1.11 -24.17 7.00
N ASP A 288 2.20 -23.82 6.30
CA ASP A 288 3.52 -24.48 6.36
C ASP A 288 3.53 -26.02 6.21
N GLY A 289 2.54 -26.58 5.51
CA GLY A 289 2.39 -28.03 5.30
C GLY A 289 1.30 -28.69 6.15
N GLU A 290 0.84 -28.03 7.21
CA GLU A 290 -0.13 -28.54 8.17
C GLU A 290 -1.50 -27.83 8.08
N ILE A 291 -2.52 -28.44 8.69
CA ILE A 291 -3.86 -27.86 8.81
C ILE A 291 -4.05 -27.38 10.25
N VAL A 292 -4.41 -26.11 10.39
CA VAL A 292 -4.50 -25.39 11.66
C VAL A 292 -5.94 -24.94 11.94
N GLU A 293 -6.33 -24.91 13.21
CA GLU A 293 -7.63 -24.37 13.63
C GLU A 293 -7.63 -22.82 13.53
N SER A 294 -8.75 -22.22 13.12
CA SER A 294 -8.97 -20.77 13.11
C SER A 294 -10.47 -20.46 13.17
N GLU A 295 -10.86 -19.21 13.37
CA GLU A 295 -12.27 -18.80 13.49
C GLU A 295 -12.62 -17.61 12.59
N SER A 296 -13.82 -17.63 12.01
CA SER A 296 -14.35 -16.52 11.20
C SER A 296 -15.51 -15.84 11.90
N ASN A 297 -15.38 -14.52 12.07
CA ASN A 297 -16.40 -13.65 12.67
C ASN A 297 -17.18 -12.84 11.61
N LEU A 298 -16.89 -13.02 10.33
CA LEU A 298 -17.49 -12.25 9.23
C LEU A 298 -17.76 -13.13 8.01
N ILE A 299 -19.01 -13.10 7.52
CA ILE A 299 -19.41 -13.72 6.25
C ILE A 299 -19.79 -12.62 5.26
N TYR A 300 -19.24 -12.69 4.05
CA TYR A 300 -19.50 -11.77 2.94
C TYR A 300 -20.39 -12.43 1.88
N LYS A 301 -21.20 -11.60 1.21
CA LYS A 301 -21.91 -11.94 -0.03
C LYS A 301 -21.80 -10.78 -1.04
N GLY A 302 -21.49 -11.11 -2.29
CA GLY A 302 -21.51 -10.23 -3.44
C GLY A 302 -22.03 -10.95 -4.68
N ARG A 303 -21.74 -10.42 -5.87
CA ARG A 303 -22.15 -11.01 -7.16
C ARG A 303 -20.99 -11.14 -8.15
N SER A 304 -21.09 -12.15 -9.01
CA SER A 304 -20.19 -12.35 -10.15
C SER A 304 -20.95 -12.90 -11.35
N ASP A 305 -20.60 -12.43 -12.56
CA ASP A 305 -21.20 -12.92 -13.81
C ASP A 305 -20.52 -14.19 -14.37
N THR A 306 -19.44 -14.66 -13.72
CA THR A 306 -18.65 -15.82 -14.15
C THR A 306 -18.11 -16.63 -12.99
N VAL A 307 -18.12 -17.96 -13.12
CA VAL A 307 -17.51 -18.90 -12.16
C VAL A 307 -16.84 -20.06 -12.90
N VAL A 308 -15.82 -20.66 -12.29
CA VAL A 308 -15.14 -21.86 -12.79
C VAL A 308 -15.48 -23.01 -11.87
N LYS A 309 -16.01 -24.07 -12.48
CA LYS A 309 -16.28 -25.36 -11.87
C LYS A 309 -15.09 -26.29 -12.10
N ILE A 310 -14.52 -26.82 -11.03
CA ILE A 310 -13.37 -27.73 -11.06
C ILE A 310 -13.77 -29.05 -10.40
N ARG A 311 -13.43 -30.17 -11.03
CA ARG A 311 -13.63 -31.53 -10.49
C ARG A 311 -12.33 -32.33 -10.55
N THR A 312 -12.04 -33.10 -9.50
CA THR A 312 -10.82 -33.92 -9.37
C THR A 312 -11.04 -35.42 -9.62
N ALA A 313 -9.95 -36.17 -9.78
CA ALA A 313 -9.90 -37.60 -10.06
C ALA A 313 -10.47 -38.42 -8.90
N THR A 314 -10.27 -37.97 -7.65
CA THR A 314 -10.99 -38.55 -6.51
C THR A 314 -12.41 -38.00 -6.34
N GLY A 315 -12.98 -37.33 -7.35
CA GLY A 315 -14.37 -36.88 -7.38
C GLY A 315 -14.68 -35.70 -6.46
N ARG A 316 -13.67 -34.90 -6.08
CA ARG A 316 -13.88 -33.63 -5.37
C ARG A 316 -14.40 -32.58 -6.35
N GLU A 317 -15.19 -31.62 -5.89
CA GLU A 317 -15.80 -30.59 -6.76
C GLU A 317 -15.84 -29.22 -6.07
N VAL A 318 -15.48 -28.15 -6.78
CA VAL A 318 -15.57 -26.77 -6.26
C VAL A 318 -16.00 -25.80 -7.36
N ARG A 319 -16.74 -24.75 -6.97
CA ARG A 319 -17.13 -23.65 -7.84
C ARG A 319 -16.65 -22.32 -7.24
N VAL A 320 -15.81 -21.62 -7.99
CA VAL A 320 -15.09 -20.43 -7.52
C VAL A 320 -15.03 -19.36 -8.61
N THR A 321 -14.79 -18.09 -8.29
CA THR A 321 -14.60 -17.09 -9.35
C THR A 321 -13.34 -17.42 -10.18
N PRO A 322 -13.25 -17.03 -11.47
CA PRO A 322 -12.13 -17.39 -12.36
C PRO A 322 -10.74 -16.94 -11.88
N VAL A 323 -10.74 -15.91 -11.04
CA VAL A 323 -9.60 -15.20 -10.46
C VAL A 323 -9.16 -15.79 -9.11
N HIS A 324 -9.95 -16.71 -8.57
CA HIS A 324 -9.73 -17.36 -7.29
C HIS A 324 -8.59 -18.38 -7.36
N LYS A 325 -7.58 -18.26 -6.49
CA LYS A 325 -6.38 -19.11 -6.48
C LYS A 325 -6.62 -20.39 -5.67
N LEU A 326 -6.28 -21.55 -6.23
CA LEU A 326 -6.13 -22.81 -5.51
C LEU A 326 -4.65 -23.22 -5.50
N PHE A 327 -4.19 -23.91 -4.47
CA PHE A 327 -2.80 -24.38 -4.39
C PHE A 327 -2.59 -25.56 -5.35
N ARG A 328 -1.81 -25.37 -6.41
CA ARG A 328 -1.40 -26.40 -7.39
C ARG A 328 -0.07 -27.01 -6.97
N VAL A 329 0.01 -28.34 -6.94
CA VAL A 329 1.24 -29.09 -6.66
C VAL A 329 1.89 -29.54 -7.97
N ASN A 330 3.18 -29.24 -8.16
CA ASN A 330 3.91 -29.64 -9.36
C ASN A 330 4.43 -31.11 -9.27
N GLU A 331 5.05 -31.61 -10.33
CA GLU A 331 5.58 -33.00 -10.37
C GLU A 331 6.71 -33.27 -9.37
N LYS A 332 7.37 -32.24 -8.83
CA LYS A 332 8.44 -32.33 -7.82
C LYS A 332 7.92 -32.27 -6.39
N GLY A 333 6.65 -31.92 -6.19
CA GLY A 333 6.03 -31.73 -4.88
C GLY A 333 5.96 -30.28 -4.40
N ASP A 334 6.48 -29.31 -5.17
CA ASP A 334 6.40 -27.89 -4.79
C ASP A 334 4.97 -27.37 -4.97
N ILE A 335 4.52 -26.55 -4.02
CA ILE A 335 3.16 -26.02 -3.97
C ILE A 335 3.15 -24.58 -4.50
N SER A 336 2.22 -24.26 -5.39
CA SER A 336 2.16 -22.99 -6.14
C SER A 336 0.72 -22.50 -6.32
N GLU A 337 0.44 -21.24 -5.98
CA GLU A 337 -0.91 -20.68 -6.13
C GLU A 337 -1.30 -20.51 -7.62
N THR A 338 -2.40 -21.13 -8.04
CA THR A 338 -2.88 -21.10 -9.43
C THR A 338 -4.36 -20.71 -9.46
N MET A 339 -4.69 -19.63 -10.17
CA MET A 339 -6.07 -19.21 -10.46
C MET A 339 -6.88 -20.34 -11.11
N SER A 340 -8.14 -20.48 -10.69
CA SER A 340 -9.09 -21.49 -11.14
C SER A 340 -9.28 -21.52 -12.66
N SER A 341 -9.28 -20.37 -13.32
CA SER A 341 -9.34 -20.24 -14.78
C SER A 341 -8.14 -20.83 -15.53
N HIS A 342 -7.00 -20.95 -14.86
CA HIS A 342 -5.74 -21.45 -15.44
C HIS A 342 -5.42 -22.88 -14.96
N LEU A 343 -6.32 -23.49 -14.18
CA LEU A 343 -6.24 -24.91 -13.88
C LEU A 343 -6.84 -25.69 -15.04
N THR A 344 -6.14 -26.73 -15.45
CA THR A 344 -6.47 -27.57 -16.59
C THR A 344 -6.52 -29.03 -16.18
N LYS A 345 -7.14 -29.86 -17.03
CA LYS A 345 -7.17 -31.31 -16.81
C LYS A 345 -5.75 -31.87 -16.77
N GLY A 346 -5.41 -32.56 -15.68
CA GLY A 346 -4.08 -33.09 -15.37
C GLY A 346 -3.31 -32.28 -14.31
N ASP A 347 -3.74 -31.05 -14.00
CA ASP A 347 -3.12 -30.28 -12.91
C ASP A 347 -3.52 -30.85 -11.55
N ARG A 348 -2.56 -30.96 -10.61
CA ARG A 348 -2.85 -31.42 -9.25
C ARG A 348 -3.09 -30.25 -8.32
N ILE A 349 -4.17 -30.27 -7.55
CA ILE A 349 -4.45 -29.29 -6.50
C ILE A 349 -4.35 -29.90 -5.11
N LEU A 350 -3.96 -29.08 -4.14
CA LEU A 350 -3.83 -29.45 -2.75
C LEU A 350 -5.23 -29.68 -2.15
N CYS A 351 -5.44 -30.87 -1.61
CA CYS A 351 -6.69 -31.29 -0.99
C CYS A 351 -6.40 -31.94 0.38
N THR A 352 -7.36 -31.90 1.29
CA THR A 352 -7.26 -32.66 2.56
C THR A 352 -7.39 -34.16 2.27
N LYS A 353 -6.62 -35.06 2.91
CA LYS A 353 -6.72 -36.52 2.60
C LYS A 353 -8.13 -37.08 2.82
N ASN A 354 -8.78 -36.72 3.92
CA ASN A 354 -10.13 -37.17 4.24
C ASN A 354 -11.18 -36.51 3.33
N ARG A 355 -12.06 -37.31 2.70
CA ARG A 355 -13.19 -36.77 1.93
C ARG A 355 -14.21 -36.14 2.88
N ILE A 356 -14.47 -34.86 2.66
CA ILE A 356 -15.68 -34.15 3.10
C ILE A 356 -16.88 -34.84 2.42
N GLY A 357 -17.54 -35.76 3.14
CA GLY A 357 -18.51 -36.69 2.58
C GLY A 357 -19.94 -36.18 2.58
N ASN A 358 -20.68 -36.47 1.51
CA ASN A 358 -22.10 -36.09 1.33
C ASN A 358 -23.08 -37.00 2.11
N ASN A 359 -22.64 -37.60 3.22
CA ASN A 359 -23.41 -38.57 4.02
C ASN A 359 -23.99 -37.87 5.26
N GLY A 360 -25.31 -37.96 5.43
CA GLY A 360 -26.04 -37.32 6.51
C GLY A 360 -25.62 -37.78 7.92
N ALA A 361 -25.92 -36.92 8.90
CA ALA A 361 -25.66 -37.02 10.33
C ALA A 361 -25.50 -38.46 10.88
N GLY A 362 -24.29 -38.79 11.37
CA GLY A 362 -23.99 -40.11 11.95
C GLY A 362 -22.63 -40.23 12.61
N SER A 363 -22.52 -39.78 13.86
CA SER A 363 -21.57 -40.29 14.90
C SER A 363 -20.08 -40.48 14.56
N SER A 364 -19.53 -39.78 13.56
CA SER A 364 -18.16 -40.03 13.06
C SER A 364 -17.23 -38.80 13.02
N GLY A 365 -17.76 -37.58 13.24
CA GLY A 365 -17.01 -36.33 13.05
C GLY A 365 -15.79 -36.17 13.96
N MET A 366 -15.91 -36.56 15.23
CA MET A 366 -14.83 -36.39 16.23
C MET A 366 -13.58 -37.25 15.94
N MET A 367 -13.74 -38.40 15.25
CA MET A 367 -12.60 -39.19 14.77
C MET A 367 -12.00 -38.63 13.48
N MET A 368 -12.79 -37.98 12.62
CA MET A 368 -12.25 -37.33 11.42
C MET A 368 -11.38 -36.11 11.78
N ALA A 369 -11.81 -35.29 12.73
CA ALA A 369 -11.09 -34.08 13.15
C ALA A 369 -9.63 -34.37 13.54
N GLN A 370 -9.38 -35.44 14.30
CA GLN A 370 -8.04 -35.85 14.74
C GLN A 370 -7.17 -36.49 13.64
N GLN A 371 -7.70 -36.71 12.43
CA GLN A 371 -7.01 -37.35 11.30
C GLN A 371 -6.84 -36.42 10.09
N ILE A 372 -7.12 -35.13 10.22
CA ILE A 372 -7.07 -34.16 9.10
C ILE A 372 -5.65 -33.68 8.77
N ASN A 373 -4.66 -33.85 9.65
CA ASN A 373 -3.29 -33.30 9.59
C ASN A 373 -2.45 -33.60 8.32
N GLU A 374 -3.00 -34.29 7.33
CA GLU A 374 -2.30 -34.62 6.09
C GLU A 374 -3.04 -34.07 4.85
N VAL A 375 -2.39 -33.16 4.14
CA VAL A 375 -2.75 -32.75 2.78
C VAL A 375 -2.19 -33.72 1.73
N PHE A 376 -2.80 -33.75 0.54
CA PHE A 376 -2.28 -34.48 -0.62
C PHE A 376 -2.61 -33.74 -1.92
N ALA A 377 -1.91 -34.09 -3.00
CA ALA A 377 -2.13 -33.53 -4.33
C ALA A 377 -3.14 -34.39 -5.12
N ASP A 378 -4.27 -33.83 -5.52
CA ASP A 378 -5.34 -34.50 -6.28
C ASP A 378 -5.46 -33.95 -7.70
N GLU A 379 -5.53 -34.82 -8.70
CA GLU A 379 -5.50 -34.45 -10.12
C GLU A 379 -6.85 -33.93 -10.61
N ILE A 380 -6.88 -32.84 -11.37
CA ILE A 380 -8.10 -32.28 -11.96
C ILE A 380 -8.49 -33.08 -13.21
N VAL A 381 -9.73 -33.56 -13.27
CA VAL A 381 -10.27 -34.32 -14.41
C VAL A 381 -11.14 -33.49 -15.35
N GLU A 382 -11.66 -32.35 -14.87
CA GLU A 382 -12.63 -31.53 -15.58
C GLU A 382 -12.63 -30.10 -15.01
N THR A 383 -12.63 -29.12 -15.92
CA THR A 383 -12.73 -27.68 -15.64
C THR A 383 -13.71 -27.04 -16.60
N GLU A 384 -14.76 -26.41 -16.09
CA GLU A 384 -15.85 -25.81 -16.88
C GLU A 384 -16.05 -24.35 -16.45
N LEU A 385 -16.05 -23.42 -17.40
CA LEU A 385 -16.30 -22.00 -17.14
C LEU A 385 -17.77 -21.67 -17.42
N GLN A 386 -18.49 -21.21 -16.40
CA GLN A 386 -19.93 -20.97 -16.41
C GLN A 386 -20.23 -19.46 -16.37
N TYR A 387 -21.17 -19.01 -17.21
CA TYR A 387 -21.61 -17.62 -17.32
C TYR A 387 -23.04 -17.44 -16.80
N GLY A 388 -23.30 -16.37 -16.06
CA GLY A 388 -24.62 -16.07 -15.49
C GLY A 388 -24.51 -15.30 -14.17
N PRO A 389 -25.62 -14.75 -13.64
CA PRO A 389 -25.60 -14.04 -12.37
C PRO A 389 -25.45 -15.03 -11.20
N PHE A 390 -24.24 -15.12 -10.64
CA PHE A 390 -23.95 -15.93 -9.47
C PHE A 390 -23.83 -15.05 -8.22
N ASP A 391 -24.57 -15.42 -7.18
CA ASP A 391 -24.29 -14.91 -5.83
C ASP A 391 -23.02 -15.62 -5.30
N VAL A 392 -22.02 -14.83 -4.93
CA VAL A 392 -20.71 -15.29 -4.45
C VAL A 392 -20.47 -14.86 -3.01
N PHE A 393 -19.74 -15.66 -2.26
CA PHE A 393 -19.57 -15.54 -0.81
C PHE A 393 -18.09 -15.62 -0.44
N ASP A 394 -17.73 -15.14 0.76
CA ASP A 394 -16.37 -15.24 1.30
C ASP A 394 -16.38 -15.29 2.85
N LEU A 395 -15.32 -15.81 3.45
CA LEU A 395 -15.15 -15.99 4.90
C LEU A 395 -13.82 -15.38 5.36
N SER A 396 -13.85 -14.52 6.38
CA SER A 396 -12.62 -13.94 6.92
C SER A 396 -11.86 -14.91 7.83
N VAL A 397 -10.67 -15.36 7.44
CA VAL A 397 -9.75 -16.09 8.33
C VAL A 397 -8.66 -15.12 8.83
N PRO A 398 -8.64 -14.77 10.13
CA PRO A 398 -7.75 -13.73 10.65
C PRO A 398 -6.35 -14.25 11.01
N ASP A 399 -6.22 -15.53 11.41
CA ASP A 399 -5.05 -15.97 12.19
C ASP A 399 -3.85 -16.39 11.34
N TYR A 400 -4.07 -17.15 10.26
CA TYR A 400 -2.99 -17.82 9.52
C TYR A 400 -3.21 -17.80 7.99
N GLY A 401 -2.30 -17.15 7.26
CA GLY A 401 -2.15 -17.29 5.80
C GLY A 401 -3.33 -16.82 4.92
N ARG A 402 -4.40 -16.27 5.49
CA ARG A 402 -5.64 -15.83 4.80
C ARG A 402 -6.37 -16.91 3.98
N ASN A 403 -6.10 -18.19 4.26
CA ASN A 403 -6.72 -19.34 3.59
C ASN A 403 -7.87 -19.92 4.43
N PHE A 404 -8.87 -20.56 3.80
CA PHE A 404 -9.80 -21.50 4.47
C PHE A 404 -9.98 -22.78 3.65
N ILE A 405 -10.40 -23.87 4.30
CA ILE A 405 -10.67 -25.16 3.63
C ILE A 405 -12.13 -25.25 3.17
N GLY A 406 -12.34 -25.15 1.85
CA GLY A 406 -13.68 -25.20 1.22
C GLY A 406 -13.76 -26.10 -0.03
N GLY A 407 -14.99 -26.35 -0.51
CA GLY A 407 -15.28 -27.24 -1.65
C GLY A 407 -15.56 -28.69 -1.23
N TYR A 408 -16.22 -29.47 -2.09
CA TYR A 408 -16.56 -30.88 -1.84
C TYR A 408 -15.28 -31.73 -1.81
N GLY A 409 -14.52 -31.67 -0.71
CA GLY A 409 -13.23 -32.33 -0.55
C GLY A 409 -12.08 -31.49 0.00
N GLY A 410 -12.26 -30.17 0.22
CA GLY A 410 -11.38 -29.27 0.98
C GLY A 410 -10.13 -28.73 0.25
N ILE A 411 -10.12 -27.43 -0.09
CA ILE A 411 -9.14 -26.68 -0.93
C ILE A 411 -8.93 -25.23 -0.37
N VAL A 412 -7.86 -24.49 -0.74
CA VAL A 412 -7.15 -23.40 0.03
C VAL A 412 -6.79 -22.11 -0.82
N LEU A 413 -6.72 -20.84 -0.28
CA LEU A 413 -6.97 -19.52 -1.01
C LEU A 413 -6.25 -18.17 -0.52
N HIS A 414 -5.70 -17.20 -1.33
CA HIS A 414 -4.82 -16.04 -0.84
C HIS A 414 -4.81 -14.59 -1.55
N ASN A 415 -4.02 -13.55 -1.11
CA ASN A 415 -4.16 -12.02 -1.25
C ASN A 415 -2.99 -11.11 -1.86
N THR A 416 -2.93 -9.75 -1.61
CA THR A 416 -2.34 -8.58 -2.41
C THR A 416 -0.84 -8.13 -2.15
N VAL A 417 -0.22 -7.29 -3.01
CA VAL A 417 1.28 -7.10 -3.09
C VAL A 417 1.92 -5.67 -3.28
N VAL A 418 1.44 -4.77 -4.15
CA VAL A 418 2.32 -3.70 -4.75
C VAL A 418 2.90 -2.66 -3.79
N GLN A 419 2.10 -2.07 -2.90
CA GLN A 419 2.59 -1.00 -2.00
C GLN A 419 3.66 -1.50 -1.01
N HIS A 420 3.59 -2.77 -0.62
CA HIS A 420 4.59 -3.39 0.28
C HIS A 420 5.99 -3.40 -0.35
N GLN A 421 6.10 -3.61 -1.67
CA GLN A 421 7.38 -3.56 -2.36
C GLN A 421 7.96 -2.15 -2.34
N LEU A 422 7.14 -1.12 -2.56
CA LEU A 422 7.59 0.27 -2.42
C LEU A 422 8.05 0.59 -0.99
N ALA A 423 7.33 0.14 0.03
CA ALA A 423 7.71 0.40 1.43
C ALA A 423 9.01 -0.29 1.83
N LYS A 424 9.24 -1.51 1.32
CA LYS A 424 10.43 -2.31 1.57
C LYS A 424 11.67 -1.78 0.83
N TRP A 425 11.53 -1.45 -0.45
CA TRP A 425 12.65 -1.24 -1.36
C TRP A 425 12.95 0.21 -1.73
N ALA A 426 12.05 1.17 -1.45
CA ALA A 426 12.32 2.57 -1.73
C ALA A 426 13.57 3.09 -1.00
N ASP A 427 14.40 3.84 -1.71
CA ASP A 427 15.65 4.42 -1.21
C ASP A 427 15.46 5.70 -0.35
N SER A 428 14.26 5.85 0.24
CA SER A 428 13.92 6.79 1.31
C SER A 428 14.55 6.36 2.64
N GLU A 429 14.94 7.34 3.45
CA GLU A 429 15.53 7.11 4.77
C GLU A 429 14.46 6.88 5.84
N VAL A 430 13.26 7.46 5.67
CA VAL A 430 12.10 7.25 6.54
C VAL A 430 10.88 6.92 5.69
N VAL A 431 10.08 5.96 6.13
CA VAL A 431 8.80 5.58 5.51
C VAL A 431 7.66 5.89 6.48
N ILE A 432 6.59 6.53 5.98
CA ILE A 432 5.37 6.75 6.76
C ILE A 432 4.21 6.17 5.97
N TYR A 433 3.52 5.19 6.57
CA TYR A 433 2.35 4.57 5.97
C TYR A 433 1.08 5.05 6.68
N VAL A 434 0.10 5.51 5.92
CA VAL A 434 -1.20 5.99 6.41
C VAL A 434 -2.30 5.12 5.83
N GLY A 435 -2.75 4.15 6.62
CA GLY A 435 -3.97 3.40 6.37
C GLY A 435 -5.20 4.23 6.70
N CYS A 436 -5.79 4.84 5.67
CA CYS A 436 -6.95 5.70 5.75
C CYS A 436 -8.19 4.97 5.23
N GLY A 437 -9.04 4.50 6.14
CA GLY A 437 -10.35 3.93 5.84
C GLY A 437 -10.34 2.52 5.26
N GLU A 438 -9.19 1.85 5.22
CA GLU A 438 -9.03 0.49 4.70
C GLU A 438 -9.44 -0.60 5.71
N ARG A 439 -9.50 -1.85 5.27
CA ARG A 439 -10.03 -2.94 6.09
C ARG A 439 -9.08 -3.26 7.24
N GLY A 440 -9.63 -3.59 8.41
CA GLY A 440 -8.84 -3.96 9.58
C GLY A 440 -7.83 -5.07 9.29
N ASN A 441 -8.19 -6.06 8.46
CA ASN A 441 -7.33 -7.19 8.11
C ASN A 441 -6.18 -6.81 7.15
N GLU A 442 -6.32 -5.74 6.37
CA GLU A 442 -5.25 -5.19 5.51
C GLU A 442 -4.25 -4.44 6.40
N MET A 443 -4.75 -3.63 7.34
CA MET A 443 -3.90 -3.01 8.35
C MET A 443 -3.19 -4.03 9.23
N THR A 444 -3.88 -5.05 9.74
CA THR A 444 -3.26 -6.10 10.58
C THR A 444 -2.14 -6.82 9.85
N GLU A 445 -2.30 -7.18 8.57
CA GLU A 445 -1.22 -7.75 7.75
C GLU A 445 0.01 -6.82 7.69
N ILE A 446 -0.19 -5.53 7.49
CA ILE A 446 0.90 -4.55 7.49
C ILE A 446 1.58 -4.49 8.88
N LEU A 447 0.78 -4.46 9.95
CA LEU A 447 1.27 -4.41 11.34
C LEU A 447 2.05 -5.68 11.75
N THR A 448 1.70 -6.86 11.24
CA THR A 448 2.42 -8.12 11.53
C THR A 448 3.62 -8.33 10.61
N THR A 449 3.50 -8.01 9.32
CA THR A 449 4.55 -8.28 8.32
C THR A 449 5.72 -7.29 8.41
N PHE A 450 5.46 -6.00 8.60
CA PHE A 450 6.52 -4.97 8.57
C PHE A 450 7.59 -5.12 9.67
N PRO A 451 7.28 -5.59 10.90
CA PRO A 451 8.28 -5.95 11.90
C PRO A 451 9.24 -7.08 11.48
N GLU A 452 8.75 -8.05 10.70
CA GLU A 452 9.52 -9.22 10.25
C GLU A 452 10.37 -8.91 9.02
N LEU A 453 9.91 -8.00 8.16
CA LEU A 453 10.66 -7.55 6.99
C LEU A 453 11.97 -6.87 7.40
N THR A 454 13.08 -7.33 6.81
CA THR A 454 14.38 -6.67 6.91
C THR A 454 14.56 -5.63 5.81
N ASP A 455 15.13 -4.48 6.17
CA ASP A 455 15.66 -3.49 5.24
C ASP A 455 16.92 -4.07 4.57
N PRO A 456 16.91 -4.27 3.24
CA PRO A 456 18.01 -4.87 2.49
C PRO A 456 19.29 -4.02 2.49
N LYS A 457 19.17 -2.70 2.71
CA LYS A 457 20.30 -1.76 2.70
C LYS A 457 21.05 -1.75 4.04
N THR A 458 20.35 -1.98 5.15
CA THR A 458 20.91 -1.86 6.51
C THR A 458 20.98 -3.20 7.26
N GLY A 459 20.28 -4.23 6.80
CA GLY A 459 20.17 -5.52 7.49
C GLY A 459 19.40 -5.45 8.82
N LYS A 460 18.58 -4.42 9.01
CA LYS A 460 17.79 -4.16 10.23
C LYS A 460 16.29 -4.30 9.95
N PRO A 461 15.42 -4.51 10.95
CA PRO A 461 13.97 -4.54 10.73
C PRO A 461 13.45 -3.24 10.09
N LEU A 462 12.55 -3.34 9.11
CA LEU A 462 12.00 -2.21 8.36
C LEU A 462 11.30 -1.19 9.28
N MET A 463 10.70 -1.67 10.38
CA MET A 463 10.13 -0.82 11.43
C MET A 463 11.10 0.17 12.06
N GLU A 464 12.42 -0.07 12.02
CA GLU A 464 13.45 0.87 12.53
C GLU A 464 13.49 2.22 11.79
N ARG A 465 12.89 2.30 10.60
CA ARG A 465 12.74 3.53 9.81
C ARG A 465 11.29 3.85 9.43
N THR A 466 10.32 3.17 10.04
CA THR A 466 8.91 3.25 9.63
C THR A 466 8.02 3.79 10.75
N ILE A 467 7.00 4.56 10.36
CA ILE A 467 5.87 4.99 11.18
C ILE A 467 4.59 4.49 10.52
N LEU A 468 3.73 3.83 11.30
CA LEU A 468 2.44 3.32 10.81
C LEU A 468 1.31 4.09 11.46
N ILE A 469 0.41 4.65 10.65
CA ILE A 469 -0.81 5.34 11.09
C ILE A 469 -1.99 4.54 10.55
N ALA A 470 -2.84 4.01 11.44
CA ALA A 470 -3.96 3.16 11.10
C ALA A 470 -5.27 3.82 11.55
N ASN A 471 -6.16 4.09 10.59
CA ASN A 471 -7.53 4.48 10.84
C ASN A 471 -8.45 3.65 9.96
N THR A 472 -8.85 2.47 10.44
CA THR A 472 -9.60 1.47 9.68
C THR A 472 -11.00 1.94 9.24
N SER A 473 -11.64 1.20 8.33
CA SER A 473 -12.97 1.52 7.79
C SER A 473 -14.05 1.72 8.85
N ASN A 474 -14.00 0.93 9.94
CA ASN A 474 -14.91 0.99 11.09
C ASN A 474 -14.50 2.01 12.18
N MET A 475 -13.35 2.67 12.05
CA MET A 475 -12.97 3.79 12.92
C MET A 475 -13.67 5.08 12.48
N PRO A 476 -13.81 6.07 13.39
CA PRO A 476 -14.55 7.30 13.15
C PRO A 476 -14.18 7.99 11.82
N VAL A 477 -15.19 8.31 11.01
CA VAL A 477 -15.03 8.86 9.65
C VAL A 477 -14.21 10.16 9.67
N ALA A 478 -14.44 11.02 10.66
CA ALA A 478 -13.70 12.27 10.84
C ALA A 478 -12.19 12.06 11.11
N ALA A 479 -11.79 10.94 11.70
CA ALA A 479 -10.39 10.64 12.00
C ALA A 479 -9.60 10.16 10.75
N ARG A 480 -10.29 9.82 9.64
CA ARG A 480 -9.67 9.58 8.33
C ARG A 480 -9.04 10.85 7.73
N GLU A 481 -9.66 12.01 7.95
CA GLU A 481 -9.04 13.29 7.57
C GLU A 481 -7.82 13.59 8.46
N ALA A 482 -7.94 13.33 9.76
CA ALA A 482 -6.86 13.56 10.72
C ALA A 482 -5.64 12.66 10.47
N SER A 483 -5.82 11.40 10.05
CA SER A 483 -4.71 10.47 9.79
C SER A 483 -3.82 10.95 8.63
N ILE A 484 -4.43 11.41 7.54
CA ILE A 484 -3.73 11.98 6.37
C ILE A 484 -2.90 13.20 6.78
N TYR A 485 -3.50 14.16 7.50
CA TYR A 485 -2.79 15.37 7.94
C TYR A 485 -1.72 15.09 9.00
N THR A 486 -1.94 14.11 9.89
CA THR A 486 -0.95 13.62 10.86
C THR A 486 0.27 13.05 10.15
N GLY A 487 0.07 12.11 9.21
CA GLY A 487 1.16 11.44 8.48
C GLY A 487 2.03 12.40 7.66
N VAL A 488 1.43 13.32 6.91
CA VAL A 488 2.22 14.33 6.15
C VAL A 488 2.94 15.31 7.08
N THR A 489 2.39 15.65 8.24
CA THR A 489 3.07 16.54 9.21
C THR A 489 4.28 15.86 9.85
N MET A 490 4.19 14.55 10.13
CA MET A 490 5.33 13.75 10.55
C MET A 490 6.36 13.61 9.41
N ALA A 491 5.93 13.45 8.16
CA ALA A 491 6.84 13.38 7.01
C ALA A 491 7.63 14.69 6.81
N GLU A 492 6.95 15.84 6.92
CA GLU A 492 7.60 17.15 6.88
C GLU A 492 8.59 17.36 8.04
N TYR A 493 8.37 16.77 9.21
CA TYR A 493 9.29 16.88 10.34
C TYR A 493 10.62 16.15 10.08
N PHE A 494 10.57 14.93 9.55
CA PHE A 494 11.79 14.21 9.14
C PHE A 494 12.47 14.88 7.93
N ARG A 495 11.68 15.43 6.98
CA ARG A 495 12.20 16.30 5.92
C ARG A 495 13.00 17.47 6.49
N ASP A 496 12.49 18.18 7.50
CA ASP A 496 13.16 19.33 8.11
C ASP A 496 14.51 18.97 8.76
N MET A 497 14.67 17.74 9.26
CA MET A 497 15.98 17.24 9.73
C MET A 497 17.02 17.12 8.60
N GLY A 498 16.55 17.02 7.35
CA GLY A 498 17.34 16.78 6.14
C GLY A 498 17.24 15.34 5.62
N TYR A 499 16.14 14.62 5.88
CA TYR A 499 15.91 13.26 5.39
C TYR A 499 15.05 13.22 4.12
N ASN A 500 15.19 12.13 3.37
CA ASN A 500 14.33 11.78 2.24
C ASN A 500 13.23 10.84 2.74
N VAL A 501 11.98 11.32 2.75
CA VAL A 501 10.82 10.62 3.33
C VAL A 501 9.87 10.16 2.23
N ALA A 502 9.39 8.92 2.31
CA ALA A 502 8.27 8.43 1.50
C ALA A 502 7.00 8.34 2.36
N LEU A 503 5.95 9.04 1.95
CA LEU A 503 4.62 8.97 2.55
C LEU A 503 3.69 8.15 1.64
N MET A 504 3.10 7.09 2.18
CA MET A 504 2.08 6.27 1.52
C MET A 504 0.73 6.57 2.14
N ALA A 505 -0.26 6.92 1.30
CA ALA A 505 -1.62 7.22 1.72
C ALA A 505 -2.58 6.23 1.05
N ASP A 506 -3.02 5.23 1.81
CA ASP A 506 -3.84 4.12 1.35
C ASP A 506 -5.18 4.12 2.11
N SER A 507 -6.29 4.63 1.58
CA SER A 507 -6.43 5.32 0.29
C SER A 507 -6.96 6.76 0.42
N THR A 508 -6.58 7.62 -0.52
CA THR A 508 -7.07 9.00 -0.57
C THR A 508 -8.56 9.08 -0.96
N SER A 509 -9.10 8.03 -1.58
CA SER A 509 -10.54 7.92 -1.87
C SER A 509 -11.37 7.81 -0.60
N ARG A 510 -10.95 7.00 0.40
CA ARG A 510 -11.67 6.90 1.68
C ARG A 510 -11.58 8.17 2.54
N TRP A 511 -10.56 9.01 2.32
CA TRP A 511 -10.51 10.37 2.86
C TRP A 511 -11.49 11.30 2.14
N ALA A 512 -11.56 11.27 0.82
CA ALA A 512 -12.54 12.07 0.06
C ALA A 512 -14.00 11.69 0.39
N GLU A 513 -14.29 10.40 0.60
CA GLU A 513 -15.58 9.92 1.11
C GLU A 513 -15.90 10.50 2.50
N ALA A 514 -14.90 10.62 3.39
CA ALA A 514 -15.08 11.23 4.69
C ALA A 514 -15.46 12.72 4.56
N LEU A 515 -14.77 13.45 3.66
CA LEU A 515 -15.12 14.84 3.34
C LEU A 515 -16.55 14.95 2.75
N ARG A 516 -16.98 13.99 1.93
CA ARG A 516 -18.36 13.89 1.41
C ARG A 516 -19.38 13.70 2.53
N GLU A 517 -19.13 12.76 3.45
CA GLU A 517 -20.06 12.56 4.57
C GLU A 517 -20.13 13.81 5.47
N ILE A 518 -18.98 14.39 5.85
CA ILE A 518 -18.93 15.60 6.69
C ILE A 518 -19.68 16.76 6.02
N SER A 519 -19.43 17.02 4.73
CA SER A 519 -20.13 18.04 3.93
C SER A 519 -21.65 17.81 3.93
N GLY A 520 -22.10 16.56 3.78
CA GLY A 520 -23.51 16.20 3.85
C GLY A 520 -24.13 16.41 5.24
N ARG A 521 -23.40 16.15 6.33
CA ARG A 521 -23.85 16.44 7.72
C ARG A 521 -23.88 17.93 8.02
N LEU A 522 -23.06 18.73 7.34
CA LEU A 522 -23.03 20.19 7.44
C LEU A 522 -24.08 20.90 6.60
N GLU A 523 -24.92 20.13 5.89
CA GLU A 523 -25.97 20.63 5.00
C GLU A 523 -25.39 21.58 3.91
N GLU A 524 -24.12 21.34 3.51
CA GLU A 524 -23.42 22.08 2.45
C GLU A 524 -23.93 21.66 1.06
N MET A 525 -23.93 22.59 0.10
CA MET A 525 -24.33 22.26 -1.28
C MET A 525 -23.32 21.27 -1.90
N PRO A 526 -23.76 20.08 -2.34
CA PRO A 526 -22.88 19.10 -2.97
C PRO A 526 -22.42 19.58 -4.36
N GLY A 527 -21.19 19.22 -4.72
CA GLY A 527 -20.69 19.25 -6.08
C GLY A 527 -20.91 17.92 -6.80
N GLU A 528 -20.00 17.59 -7.72
CA GLU A 528 -19.99 16.34 -8.48
C GLU A 528 -20.00 15.11 -7.55
N GLU A 529 -20.85 14.12 -7.86
CA GLU A 529 -21.05 12.87 -7.10
C GLU A 529 -21.28 13.03 -5.58
N GLY A 530 -21.80 14.19 -5.17
CA GLY A 530 -22.07 14.51 -3.76
C GLY A 530 -20.86 15.06 -2.99
N TYR A 531 -19.65 15.05 -3.56
CA TYR A 531 -18.45 15.57 -2.90
C TYR A 531 -18.53 17.08 -2.64
N PRO A 532 -17.86 17.62 -1.61
CA PRO A 532 -17.83 19.06 -1.38
C PRO A 532 -17.13 19.80 -2.54
N ALA A 533 -17.61 21.00 -2.86
CA ALA A 533 -17.00 21.87 -3.88
C ALA A 533 -15.52 22.22 -3.62
N TYR A 534 -15.04 22.05 -2.38
CA TYR A 534 -13.63 22.25 -2.00
C TYR A 534 -12.74 20.99 -2.09
N LEU A 535 -13.24 19.85 -2.57
CA LEU A 535 -12.47 18.60 -2.70
C LEU A 535 -11.15 18.84 -3.45
N GLY A 536 -11.20 19.43 -4.65
CA GLY A 536 -10.01 19.69 -5.46
C GLY A 536 -8.97 20.57 -4.76
N ARG A 537 -9.41 21.57 -3.98
CA ARG A 537 -8.51 22.40 -3.15
C ARG A 537 -7.83 21.57 -2.06
N ARG A 538 -8.58 20.72 -1.35
CA ARG A 538 -8.03 19.87 -0.27
C ARG A 538 -7.01 18.86 -0.80
N VAL A 539 -7.30 18.23 -1.94
CA VAL A 539 -6.38 17.32 -2.63
C VAL A 539 -5.12 18.07 -3.07
N ALA A 540 -5.27 19.26 -3.65
CA ALA A 540 -4.12 20.10 -4.04
C ALA A 540 -3.25 20.51 -2.84
N GLU A 541 -3.87 20.98 -1.75
CA GLU A 541 -3.18 21.34 -0.50
C GLU A 541 -2.43 20.17 0.13
N PHE A 542 -2.92 18.94 -0.02
CA PHE A 542 -2.22 17.74 0.47
C PHE A 542 -1.01 17.41 -0.40
N TYR A 543 -1.18 17.28 -1.73
CA TYR A 543 -0.07 16.94 -2.62
C TYR A 543 0.99 18.06 -2.72
N GLU A 544 0.62 19.34 -2.58
CA GLU A 544 1.58 20.45 -2.50
C GLU A 544 2.39 20.51 -1.19
N ARG A 545 2.16 19.62 -0.21
CA ARG A 545 3.10 19.42 0.90
C ARG A 545 4.28 18.53 0.52
N ALA A 546 4.18 17.80 -0.58
CA ALA A 546 5.31 17.14 -1.21
C ALA A 546 6.32 18.16 -1.78
N GLY A 547 7.54 17.69 -1.98
CA GLY A 547 8.60 18.47 -2.61
C GLY A 547 9.97 18.17 -2.03
N ASN A 548 11.00 18.34 -2.87
CA ASN A 548 12.36 18.57 -2.41
C ASN A 548 12.45 20.02 -1.92
N SER A 549 13.06 20.27 -0.77
CA SER A 549 13.09 21.60 -0.15
C SER A 549 14.42 21.89 0.55
N VAL A 550 14.84 23.15 0.50
CA VAL A 550 15.85 23.67 1.43
C VAL A 550 15.16 23.97 2.75
N VAL A 551 15.57 23.28 3.81
CA VAL A 551 14.98 23.37 5.14
C VAL A 551 15.48 24.61 5.89
N LEU A 552 14.79 25.00 6.96
CA LEU A 552 15.20 26.14 7.79
C LEU A 552 16.51 25.86 8.56
N GLY A 553 17.20 26.95 8.91
CA GLY A 553 18.48 26.97 9.63
C GLY A 553 19.61 27.63 8.84
N GLN A 554 20.68 27.99 9.53
CA GLN A 554 21.89 28.61 8.98
C GLN A 554 22.66 27.64 8.07
N LYS A 555 22.70 26.36 8.46
CA LYS A 555 23.25 25.28 7.62
C LYS A 555 22.19 24.84 6.62
N GLN A 556 22.34 25.26 5.36
CA GLN A 556 21.48 24.82 4.25
C GLN A 556 21.55 23.31 4.11
N ARG A 557 20.49 22.62 4.53
CA ARG A 557 20.24 21.21 4.29
C ARG A 557 19.09 21.06 3.30
N THR A 558 19.07 19.95 2.59
CA THR A 558 17.98 19.56 1.71
C THR A 558 17.29 18.35 2.30
N GLY A 559 15.96 18.30 2.21
CA GLY A 559 15.16 17.13 2.53
C GLY A 559 13.97 17.06 1.58
N SER A 560 13.38 15.87 1.41
CA SER A 560 12.28 15.67 0.48
C SER A 560 11.14 14.86 1.10
N VAL A 561 9.89 15.21 0.77
CA VAL A 561 8.72 14.33 1.00
C VAL A 561 8.17 13.91 -0.35
N THR A 562 8.31 12.63 -0.68
CA THR A 562 7.58 12.01 -1.80
C THR A 562 6.24 11.50 -1.29
N ILE A 563 5.14 11.86 -1.95
CA ILE A 563 3.79 11.40 -1.60
C ILE A 563 3.30 10.42 -2.67
N ILE A 564 2.92 9.23 -2.23
CA ILE A 564 2.34 8.16 -3.04
C ILE A 564 0.91 7.93 -2.50
N GLY A 565 -0.10 8.38 -3.23
CA GLY A 565 -1.50 8.21 -2.85
C GLY A 565 -2.17 7.13 -3.69
N ALA A 566 -2.75 6.14 -3.02
CA ALA A 566 -3.62 5.16 -3.66
C ALA A 566 -5.02 5.76 -3.86
N VAL A 567 -5.55 5.60 -5.06
CA VAL A 567 -6.91 6.03 -5.42
C VAL A 567 -7.70 4.77 -5.76
N SER A 568 -8.91 4.66 -5.26
CA SER A 568 -9.75 3.47 -5.43
C SER A 568 -11.09 3.90 -6.03
N PRO A 569 -11.10 4.24 -7.33
CA PRO A 569 -12.32 4.69 -8.01
C PRO A 569 -13.37 3.57 -8.03
N PRO A 570 -14.66 3.88 -7.80
CA PRO A 570 -15.74 2.90 -7.95
C PRO A 570 -15.72 2.25 -9.34
N GLY A 571 -15.70 0.92 -9.39
CA GLY A 571 -15.65 0.17 -10.65
C GLY A 571 -14.37 0.35 -11.49
N GLY A 572 -13.35 1.04 -11.00
CA GLY A 572 -12.15 1.38 -11.78
C GLY A 572 -12.28 2.63 -12.66
N ASP A 573 -13.38 3.38 -12.57
CA ASP A 573 -13.62 4.56 -13.42
C ASP A 573 -12.79 5.78 -12.98
N ILE A 574 -11.70 6.04 -13.70
CA ILE A 574 -10.81 7.19 -13.45
C ILE A 574 -11.43 8.56 -13.77
N SER A 575 -12.65 8.62 -14.33
CA SER A 575 -13.35 9.87 -14.59
C SER A 575 -14.01 10.48 -13.34
N GLU A 576 -14.10 9.72 -12.25
CA GLU A 576 -14.69 10.18 -10.98
C GLU A 576 -13.89 11.33 -10.32
N PRO A 577 -14.55 12.17 -9.49
CA PRO A 577 -13.97 13.43 -9.01
C PRO A 577 -12.67 13.31 -8.22
N VAL A 578 -12.44 12.25 -7.44
CA VAL A 578 -11.21 12.09 -6.64
C VAL A 578 -10.02 11.80 -7.54
N SER A 579 -10.17 10.85 -8.47
CA SER A 579 -9.20 10.52 -9.51
C SER A 579 -8.85 11.75 -10.36
N GLN A 580 -9.86 12.46 -10.89
CA GLN A 580 -9.64 13.66 -11.70
C GLN A 580 -8.95 14.80 -10.92
N ASN A 581 -9.35 15.06 -9.67
CA ASN A 581 -8.70 16.09 -8.86
C ASN A 581 -7.28 15.70 -8.42
N THR A 582 -7.02 14.40 -8.22
CA THR A 582 -5.67 13.89 -7.93
C THR A 582 -4.76 14.04 -9.15
N LEU A 583 -5.21 13.56 -10.31
CA LEU A 583 -4.51 13.64 -11.60
C LEU A 583 -4.10 15.06 -12.01
N ARG A 584 -4.90 16.07 -11.66
CA ARG A 584 -4.61 17.49 -11.90
C ARG A 584 -3.39 18.03 -11.12
N VAL A 585 -2.96 17.34 -10.07
CA VAL A 585 -1.89 17.80 -9.15
C VAL A 585 -0.71 16.82 -9.10
N THR A 586 -0.96 15.52 -9.22
CA THR A 586 0.09 14.50 -9.26
C THR A 586 0.83 14.52 -10.60
N ARG A 587 2.16 14.45 -10.57
CA ARG A 587 2.99 14.42 -11.78
C ARG A 587 3.29 13.03 -12.32
N VAL A 588 2.98 11.99 -11.54
CA VAL A 588 3.13 10.58 -11.94
C VAL A 588 1.81 9.87 -11.73
N PHE A 589 1.47 9.02 -12.69
CA PHE A 589 0.28 8.17 -12.69
C PHE A 589 0.71 6.74 -13.01
N TRP A 590 0.49 5.81 -12.08
CA TRP A 590 0.68 4.38 -12.30
C TRP A 590 -0.70 3.71 -12.40
N GLY A 591 -1.26 3.68 -13.60
CA GLY A 591 -2.55 3.07 -13.87
C GLY A 591 -2.48 1.56 -13.68
N LEU A 592 -3.10 1.04 -12.62
CA LEU A 592 -3.17 -0.40 -12.37
C LEU A 592 -4.30 -1.03 -13.17
N ASP A 593 -3.96 -2.01 -14.01
CA ASP A 593 -4.85 -2.62 -14.98
C ASP A 593 -5.24 -4.05 -14.56
N ALA A 594 -6.54 -4.27 -14.43
CA ALA A 594 -7.11 -5.56 -14.06
C ALA A 594 -6.82 -6.66 -15.10
N SER A 595 -6.73 -6.33 -16.38
CA SER A 595 -6.43 -7.29 -17.45
C SER A 595 -4.99 -7.79 -17.37
N LEU A 596 -4.04 -6.91 -17.01
CA LEU A 596 -2.64 -7.30 -16.74
C LEU A 596 -2.56 -8.20 -15.50
N ALA A 597 -3.25 -7.85 -14.42
CA ALA A 597 -3.31 -8.68 -13.21
C ALA A 597 -3.93 -10.06 -13.47
N GLN A 598 -5.01 -10.14 -14.26
CA GLN A 598 -5.64 -11.40 -14.70
C GLN A 598 -4.68 -12.26 -15.54
N ARG A 599 -3.91 -11.63 -16.45
CA ARG A 599 -2.85 -12.29 -17.24
C ARG A 599 -1.58 -12.62 -16.43
N ARG A 600 -1.60 -12.41 -15.10
CA ARG A 600 -0.46 -12.57 -14.17
C ARG A 600 0.77 -11.70 -14.51
N HIS A 601 0.57 -10.60 -15.22
CA HIS A 601 1.60 -9.61 -15.45
C HIS A 601 1.70 -8.70 -14.22
N PHE A 602 2.68 -8.96 -13.35
CA PHE A 602 2.95 -8.18 -12.15
C PHE A 602 4.33 -7.49 -12.23
N PRO A 603 4.49 -6.23 -11.79
CA PRO A 603 3.44 -5.31 -11.39
C PRO A 603 2.44 -5.04 -12.53
N SER A 604 1.15 -4.89 -12.19
CA SER A 604 0.07 -4.73 -13.16
C SER A 604 -0.09 -3.27 -13.62
N VAL A 605 1.03 -2.59 -13.86
CA VAL A 605 1.11 -1.20 -14.33
C VAL A 605 0.96 -1.21 -15.85
N ASN A 606 -0.09 -0.59 -16.37
CA ASN A 606 -0.28 -0.48 -17.82
C ASN A 606 0.68 0.56 -18.39
N TRP A 607 1.58 0.11 -19.27
CA TRP A 607 2.68 0.92 -19.80
C TRP A 607 2.27 1.93 -20.88
N LEU A 608 1.04 1.86 -21.41
CA LEU A 608 0.52 2.81 -22.39
C LEU A 608 -0.31 3.92 -21.74
N THR A 609 -0.98 3.62 -20.61
CA THR A 609 -1.79 4.60 -19.87
C THR A 609 -1.05 5.27 -18.72
N SER A 610 -0.05 4.59 -18.13
CA SER A 610 0.82 5.18 -17.10
C SER A 610 1.74 6.24 -17.68
N TYR A 611 2.11 7.22 -16.87
CA TYR A 611 3.04 8.28 -17.28
C TYR A 611 3.80 8.87 -16.09
N SER A 612 4.98 9.42 -16.38
CA SER A 612 5.71 10.30 -15.46
C SER A 612 6.10 11.59 -16.16
N LEU A 613 5.70 12.73 -15.59
CA LEU A 613 6.16 14.04 -16.03
C LEU A 613 7.57 14.38 -15.48
N TYR A 614 8.17 13.52 -14.65
CA TYR A 614 9.53 13.70 -14.14
C TYR A 614 10.60 13.11 -15.06
N SER A 615 10.26 12.31 -16.08
CA SER A 615 11.24 11.57 -16.89
C SER A 615 12.35 12.45 -17.49
N GLU A 616 12.04 13.67 -17.94
CA GLU A 616 13.05 14.64 -18.39
C GLU A 616 13.80 15.35 -17.25
N ASP A 617 13.15 15.58 -16.10
CA ASP A 617 13.78 16.20 -14.92
C ASP A 617 14.89 15.29 -14.36
N VAL A 618 14.63 13.98 -14.26
CA VAL A 618 15.58 12.98 -13.71
C VAL A 618 16.56 12.43 -14.76
N ARG A 619 16.33 12.68 -16.04
CA ARG A 619 17.14 12.18 -17.17
C ARG A 619 18.65 12.40 -16.97
N LYS A 620 19.06 13.64 -16.65
CA LYS A 620 20.47 14.01 -16.43
C LYS A 620 21.10 13.22 -15.28
N TRP A 621 20.30 12.84 -14.28
CA TRP A 621 20.76 12.03 -13.18
C TRP A 621 21.03 10.59 -13.64
N PHE A 622 20.14 9.98 -14.41
CA PHE A 622 20.35 8.64 -14.97
C PHE A 622 21.53 8.59 -15.95
N GLU A 623 21.64 9.57 -16.84
CA GLU A 623 22.76 9.70 -17.79
C GLU A 623 24.13 9.78 -17.09
N LYS A 624 24.17 10.40 -15.90
CA LYS A 624 25.39 10.58 -15.10
C LYS A 624 25.71 9.39 -14.18
N ASN A 625 24.69 8.77 -13.56
CA ASN A 625 24.88 7.77 -12.50
C ASN A 625 24.70 6.31 -12.96
N VAL A 626 24.05 6.07 -14.10
CA VAL A 626 23.82 4.72 -14.65
C VAL A 626 24.52 4.55 -15.99
N SER A 627 24.08 5.29 -17.02
CA SER A 627 24.68 5.24 -18.36
C SER A 627 24.12 6.36 -19.25
N GLN A 628 24.96 6.94 -20.12
CA GLN A 628 24.51 7.89 -21.14
C GLN A 628 23.48 7.30 -22.12
N GLU A 629 23.47 5.99 -22.29
CA GLU A 629 22.51 5.29 -23.17
C GLU A 629 21.12 5.10 -22.53
N TRP A 630 20.95 5.34 -21.22
CA TRP A 630 19.71 5.02 -20.49
C TRP A 630 18.46 5.59 -21.15
N HIS A 631 18.48 6.89 -21.47
CA HIS A 631 17.33 7.57 -22.06
C HIS A 631 17.02 7.07 -23.49
N SER A 632 18.04 6.76 -24.31
CA SER A 632 17.83 6.15 -25.62
C SER A 632 17.25 4.73 -25.55
N GLN A 633 17.60 3.95 -24.52
CA GLN A 633 17.01 2.62 -24.30
C GLN A 633 15.55 2.72 -23.87
N TYR A 634 15.22 3.64 -22.95
CA TYR A 634 13.84 3.95 -22.58
C TYR A 634 12.99 4.34 -23.79
N LEU A 635 13.46 5.29 -24.62
CA LEU A 635 12.72 5.74 -25.81
C LEU A 635 12.47 4.59 -26.78
N ARG A 636 13.50 3.84 -27.17
CA ARG A 636 13.34 2.73 -28.12
C ARG A 636 12.44 1.61 -27.57
N SER A 637 12.47 1.36 -26.26
CA SER A 637 11.60 0.38 -25.63
C SER A 637 10.13 0.82 -25.62
N MET A 638 9.87 2.12 -25.41
CA MET A 638 8.52 2.68 -25.52
C MET A 638 8.00 2.68 -26.96
N GLU A 639 8.85 2.99 -27.95
CA GLU A 639 8.50 2.84 -29.38
C GLU A 639 8.06 1.41 -29.69
N ILE A 640 8.83 0.40 -29.29
CA ILE A 640 8.51 -1.03 -29.51
C ILE A 640 7.18 -1.43 -28.83
N LEU A 641 6.90 -0.94 -27.63
CA LEU A 641 5.64 -1.23 -26.93
C LEU A 641 4.43 -0.51 -27.54
N GLN A 642 4.64 0.61 -28.24
CA GLN A 642 3.60 1.31 -29.02
C GLN A 642 3.38 0.60 -30.36
N GLU A 643 4.45 0.29 -31.09
CA GLU A 643 4.44 -0.54 -32.31
C GLU A 643 3.72 -1.88 -32.06
N GLU A 644 3.95 -2.54 -30.91
CA GLU A 644 3.22 -3.76 -30.50
C GLU A 644 1.70 -3.54 -30.42
N SER A 645 1.24 -2.44 -29.85
CA SER A 645 -0.20 -2.19 -29.67
C SER A 645 -0.91 -2.05 -31.02
N GLU A 646 -0.30 -1.30 -31.95
CA GLU A 646 -0.83 -1.13 -33.31
C GLU A 646 -0.82 -2.47 -34.08
N LEU A 647 0.28 -3.22 -34.00
CA LEU A 647 0.41 -4.52 -34.65
C LEU A 647 -0.53 -5.59 -34.04
N GLN A 648 -0.86 -5.53 -32.75
CA GLN A 648 -1.83 -6.44 -32.14
C GLN A 648 -3.26 -6.20 -32.65
N GLU A 649 -3.66 -4.97 -32.97
CA GLU A 649 -4.95 -4.69 -33.62
C GLU A 649 -4.99 -5.25 -35.04
N VAL A 650 -3.93 -5.04 -35.83
CA VAL A 650 -3.80 -5.60 -37.18
C VAL A 650 -3.81 -7.14 -37.12
N ALA A 651 -3.06 -7.75 -36.21
CA ALA A 651 -3.01 -9.20 -36.01
C ALA A 651 -4.38 -9.82 -35.66
N GLN A 652 -5.23 -9.09 -34.92
CA GLN A 652 -6.60 -9.53 -34.62
C GLN A 652 -7.53 -9.49 -35.85
N LEU A 653 -7.24 -8.63 -36.83
CA LEU A 653 -8.03 -8.49 -38.06
C LEU A 653 -7.60 -9.45 -39.17
N VAL A 654 -6.29 -9.65 -39.38
CA VAL A 654 -5.76 -10.47 -40.50
C VAL A 654 -5.13 -11.80 -40.07
N GLY A 655 -4.89 -11.99 -38.78
CA GLY A 655 -4.18 -13.14 -38.23
C GLY A 655 -2.65 -12.95 -38.16
N TYR A 656 -2.02 -13.47 -37.10
CA TYR A 656 -0.57 -13.35 -36.87
C TYR A 656 0.29 -13.89 -38.02
N ASP A 657 -0.12 -15.00 -38.64
CA ASP A 657 0.65 -15.63 -39.72
C ASP A 657 0.74 -14.76 -40.99
N ALA A 658 -0.24 -13.87 -41.20
CA ALA A 658 -0.31 -12.96 -42.33
C ALA A 658 0.61 -11.73 -42.21
N LEU A 659 1.18 -11.49 -41.03
CA LEU A 659 2.12 -10.38 -40.81
C LEU A 659 3.46 -10.63 -41.51
N PRO A 660 4.12 -9.58 -42.04
CA PRO A 660 5.54 -9.63 -42.43
C PRO A 660 6.46 -10.07 -41.28
N GLU A 661 7.57 -10.75 -41.59
CA GLU A 661 8.52 -11.24 -40.57
C GLU A 661 9.14 -10.10 -39.75
N ASN A 662 9.30 -8.89 -40.32
CA ASN A 662 9.75 -7.71 -39.57
C ASN A 662 8.71 -7.19 -38.55
N GLU A 663 7.41 -7.42 -38.77
CA GLU A 663 6.36 -7.07 -37.81
C GLU A 663 6.22 -8.15 -36.73
N LYS A 664 6.42 -9.42 -37.10
CA LYS A 664 6.52 -10.54 -36.14
C LYS A 664 7.71 -10.40 -35.20
N GLU A 665 8.84 -9.89 -35.68
CA GLU A 665 10.04 -9.61 -34.87
C GLU A 665 9.75 -8.52 -33.83
N VAL A 666 9.15 -7.39 -34.22
CA VAL A 666 8.73 -6.35 -33.27
C VAL A 666 7.79 -6.87 -32.18
N LEU A 667 6.78 -7.68 -32.55
CA LEU A 667 5.88 -8.32 -31.58
C LEU A 667 6.61 -9.26 -30.60
N ASP A 668 7.68 -9.93 -31.05
CA ASP A 668 8.44 -10.86 -30.24
C ASP A 668 9.46 -10.15 -29.33
N VAL A 669 10.12 -9.09 -29.80
CA VAL A 669 10.93 -8.19 -28.96
C VAL A 669 10.06 -7.50 -27.90
N ALA A 670 8.87 -7.02 -28.27
CA ALA A 670 7.92 -6.43 -27.32
C ALA A 670 7.49 -7.45 -26.26
N ARG A 671 7.26 -8.71 -26.66
CA ARG A 671 7.02 -9.83 -25.73
C ARG A 671 8.19 -10.05 -24.77
N ALA A 672 9.44 -9.97 -25.23
CA ALA A 672 10.62 -10.05 -24.38
C ALA A 672 10.70 -8.87 -23.39
N ILE A 673 10.36 -7.64 -23.81
CA ILE A 673 10.24 -6.48 -22.89
C ILE A 673 9.17 -6.78 -21.82
N ARG A 674 8.00 -7.30 -22.20
CA ARG A 674 6.93 -7.63 -21.23
C ARG A 674 7.33 -8.74 -20.25
N GLU A 675 7.76 -9.90 -20.75
CA GLU A 675 7.97 -11.12 -19.93
C GLU A 675 9.31 -11.13 -19.18
N TYR A 676 10.36 -10.49 -19.72
CA TYR A 676 11.71 -10.54 -19.14
C TYR A 676 12.08 -9.25 -18.41
N PHE A 677 11.46 -8.11 -18.74
CA PHE A 677 11.75 -6.82 -18.12
C PHE A 677 10.59 -6.24 -17.29
N LEU A 678 9.39 -6.05 -17.86
CA LEU A 678 8.28 -5.42 -17.14
C LEU A 678 7.70 -6.32 -16.04
N GLN A 679 7.60 -7.63 -16.30
CA GLN A 679 7.24 -8.61 -15.27
C GLN A 679 8.35 -8.78 -14.24
N GLN A 680 8.00 -8.61 -12.96
CA GLN A 680 8.87 -8.75 -11.81
C GLN A 680 8.14 -9.43 -10.65
N SER A 681 8.71 -10.52 -10.13
CA SER A 681 8.16 -11.28 -9.02
C SER A 681 8.53 -10.67 -7.68
N ALA A 682 7.53 -10.19 -6.94
CA ALA A 682 7.64 -9.68 -5.59
C ALA A 682 7.97 -10.76 -4.52
N PHE A 683 7.83 -12.05 -4.88
CA PHE A 683 7.98 -13.21 -3.99
C PHE A 683 9.25 -14.02 -4.25
N ASP A 684 9.99 -13.72 -5.31
CA ASP A 684 11.28 -14.36 -5.59
C ASP A 684 12.40 -13.62 -4.87
N ASP A 685 13.32 -14.35 -4.24
CA ASP A 685 14.42 -13.80 -3.42
C ASP A 685 15.36 -12.87 -4.21
N VAL A 686 15.46 -13.03 -5.53
CA VAL A 686 16.35 -12.25 -6.40
C VAL A 686 15.57 -11.26 -7.27
N ASP A 687 14.37 -11.62 -7.74
CA ASP A 687 13.56 -10.76 -8.61
C ASP A 687 12.76 -9.70 -7.85
N THR A 688 12.55 -9.85 -6.53
CA THR A 688 11.86 -8.85 -5.69
C THR A 688 12.50 -7.45 -5.76
N TYR A 689 13.78 -7.35 -6.09
CA TYR A 689 14.52 -6.10 -6.25
C TYR A 689 15.52 -6.17 -7.41
N CYS A 690 15.58 -5.11 -8.21
CA CYS A 690 16.51 -5.01 -9.34
C CYS A 690 17.30 -3.70 -9.27
N SER A 691 18.63 -3.75 -9.11
CA SER A 691 19.46 -2.54 -9.11
C SER A 691 19.44 -1.83 -10.46
N LEU A 692 19.56 -0.49 -10.49
CA LEU A 692 19.56 0.28 -11.75
C LEU A 692 20.60 -0.22 -12.78
N LYS A 693 21.73 -0.77 -12.31
CA LYS A 693 22.76 -1.39 -13.16
C LYS A 693 22.25 -2.68 -13.80
N LYS A 694 21.59 -3.55 -13.04
CA LYS A 694 20.94 -4.77 -13.54
C LYS A 694 19.78 -4.43 -14.48
N GLN A 695 18.97 -3.41 -14.16
CA GLN A 695 17.92 -2.89 -15.06
C GLN A 695 18.52 -2.48 -16.42
N PHE A 696 19.55 -1.62 -16.43
CA PHE A 696 20.23 -1.19 -17.65
C PHE A 696 20.76 -2.37 -18.48
N LEU A 697 21.39 -3.36 -17.85
CA LEU A 697 22.00 -4.49 -18.57
C LEU A 697 20.97 -5.47 -19.13
N ILE A 698 19.85 -5.73 -18.44
CA ILE A 698 18.77 -6.55 -18.99
C ILE A 698 18.15 -5.85 -20.21
N LEU A 699 17.81 -4.56 -20.09
CA LEU A 699 17.22 -3.81 -21.19
C LEU A 699 18.18 -3.67 -22.38
N LYS A 700 19.47 -3.44 -22.11
CA LYS A 700 20.53 -3.45 -23.14
C LYS A 700 20.63 -4.78 -23.87
N SER A 701 20.46 -5.92 -23.19
CA SER A 701 20.44 -7.23 -23.85
C SER A 701 19.23 -7.41 -24.77
N ILE A 702 18.03 -6.97 -24.35
CA ILE A 702 16.82 -7.04 -25.19
C ILE A 702 16.94 -6.12 -26.41
N LEU A 703 17.52 -4.93 -26.26
CA LEU A 703 17.73 -4.01 -27.39
C LEU A 703 18.92 -4.41 -28.28
N GLN A 704 19.88 -5.19 -27.77
CA GLN A 704 20.88 -5.86 -28.60
C GLN A 704 20.27 -7.01 -29.41
N MET A 705 19.29 -7.72 -28.84
CA MET A 705 18.50 -8.74 -29.54
C MET A 705 17.73 -8.11 -30.72
N ASP A 706 16.95 -7.04 -30.50
CA ASP A 706 16.26 -6.24 -31.54
C ASP A 706 17.17 -5.89 -32.74
N GLN A 707 18.38 -5.39 -32.47
CA GLN A 707 19.33 -5.01 -33.52
C GLN A 707 19.87 -6.22 -34.31
N LEU A 708 20.11 -7.36 -33.64
CA LEU A 708 20.65 -8.57 -34.28
C LEU A 708 19.57 -9.35 -35.02
N GLU A 709 18.35 -9.42 -34.48
CA GLU A 709 17.21 -10.09 -35.10
C GLU A 709 16.76 -9.35 -36.36
N LYS A 710 16.64 -8.01 -36.32
CA LYS A 710 16.40 -7.20 -37.54
C LYS A 710 17.43 -7.43 -38.62
N TYR A 711 18.71 -7.56 -38.25
CA TYR A 711 19.76 -7.91 -39.20
C TYR A 711 19.52 -9.29 -39.83
N ALA A 712 19.22 -10.32 -39.03
CA ALA A 712 18.94 -11.66 -39.51
C ALA A 712 17.66 -11.75 -40.38
N VAL A 713 16.57 -11.09 -39.96
CA VAL A 713 15.32 -11.01 -40.74
C VAL A 713 15.55 -10.28 -42.07
N SER A 714 16.37 -9.22 -42.11
CA SER A 714 16.76 -8.56 -43.36
C SER A 714 17.57 -9.44 -44.33
N LYS A 715 18.16 -10.53 -43.83
CA LYS A 715 18.82 -11.58 -44.62
C LYS A 715 17.89 -12.72 -45.05
N GLY A 716 16.63 -12.72 -44.59
CA GLY A 716 15.65 -13.75 -44.89
C GLY A 716 15.48 -14.82 -43.81
N ALA A 717 15.97 -14.60 -42.58
CA ALA A 717 15.64 -15.47 -41.45
C ALA A 717 14.17 -15.33 -41.05
N ALA A 718 13.52 -16.45 -40.74
CA ALA A 718 12.18 -16.47 -40.13
C ALA A 718 12.29 -16.29 -38.62
N VAL A 719 11.33 -15.58 -38.01
CA VAL A 719 11.32 -15.31 -36.56
C VAL A 719 11.20 -16.60 -35.75
N SER A 720 10.46 -17.59 -36.26
CA SER A 720 10.32 -18.92 -35.64
C SER A 720 11.64 -19.67 -35.47
N ASP A 721 12.60 -19.49 -36.39
CA ASP A 721 13.94 -20.08 -36.27
C ASP A 721 14.76 -19.38 -35.17
N LEU A 722 14.67 -18.05 -35.09
CA LEU A 722 15.37 -17.24 -34.08
C LEU A 722 14.88 -17.56 -32.68
N ASN A 723 13.57 -17.77 -32.52
CA ASN A 723 12.91 -18.19 -31.28
C ASN A 723 13.39 -19.57 -30.75
N SER A 724 14.01 -20.40 -31.58
CA SER A 724 14.51 -21.73 -31.20
C SER A 724 15.94 -21.74 -30.64
N LEU A 725 16.64 -20.60 -30.67
CA LEU A 725 18.05 -20.47 -30.29
C LEU A 725 18.27 -20.39 -28.77
N SER A 726 19.46 -20.81 -28.30
CA SER A 726 19.71 -21.04 -26.87
C SER A 726 19.85 -19.75 -26.05
N TYR A 727 20.22 -18.63 -26.69
CA TYR A 727 20.25 -17.34 -26.00
C TYR A 727 18.90 -16.91 -25.41
N ARG A 728 17.75 -17.39 -25.94
CA ARG A 728 16.39 -17.06 -25.45
C ARG A 728 16.15 -17.52 -24.02
N GLU A 729 16.52 -18.76 -23.70
CA GLU A 729 16.44 -19.31 -22.33
C GLU A 729 17.36 -18.53 -21.37
N LYS A 730 18.53 -18.12 -21.87
CA LYS A 730 19.51 -17.37 -21.10
C LYS A 730 19.10 -15.90 -20.88
N LEU A 731 18.43 -15.27 -21.84
CA LEU A 731 17.88 -13.93 -21.71
C LEU A 731 16.70 -13.89 -20.72
N SER A 732 15.78 -14.87 -20.81
CA SER A 732 14.59 -14.90 -19.95
C SER A 732 14.91 -15.10 -18.46
N ARG A 733 15.95 -15.89 -18.14
CA ARG A 733 16.47 -16.06 -16.77
C ARG A 733 17.37 -14.93 -16.26
N PHE A 734 17.66 -13.89 -17.06
CA PHE A 734 18.58 -12.83 -16.62
C PHE A 734 18.04 -12.07 -15.38
N LYS A 735 16.72 -12.03 -15.20
CA LYS A 735 16.09 -11.47 -13.98
C LYS A 735 16.41 -12.25 -12.69
N GLU A 736 16.68 -13.55 -12.79
CA GLU A 736 17.04 -14.45 -11.67
C GLU A 736 18.53 -14.34 -11.27
N VAL A 737 19.34 -13.60 -12.03
CA VAL A 737 20.79 -13.47 -11.78
C VAL A 737 21.07 -12.55 -10.59
N LYS A 738 21.92 -13.00 -9.67
CA LYS A 738 22.35 -12.24 -8.49
C LYS A 738 23.22 -11.05 -8.88
N GLU A 739 23.06 -9.93 -8.17
CA GLU A 739 23.69 -8.63 -8.48
C GLU A 739 25.21 -8.68 -8.70
N GLY A 740 25.93 -9.59 -8.03
CA GLY A 740 27.39 -9.75 -8.20
C GLY A 740 27.82 -10.34 -9.55
N ASP A 741 26.98 -11.15 -10.19
CA ASP A 741 27.32 -11.92 -11.39
C ASP A 741 26.80 -11.29 -12.70
N VAL A 742 26.02 -10.21 -12.59
CA VAL A 742 25.27 -9.57 -13.70
C VAL A 742 26.17 -9.17 -14.87
N GLU A 743 27.36 -8.61 -14.64
CA GLU A 743 28.27 -8.19 -15.71
C GLU A 743 28.87 -9.38 -16.48
N GLN A 744 29.25 -10.43 -15.75
CA GLN A 744 29.78 -11.65 -16.36
C GLN A 744 28.69 -12.36 -17.17
N TYR A 745 27.47 -12.41 -16.62
CA TYR A 745 26.30 -12.95 -17.30
C TYR A 745 26.00 -12.18 -18.58
N PHE A 746 25.92 -10.84 -18.51
CA PHE A 746 25.74 -9.95 -19.66
C PHE A 746 26.78 -10.21 -20.75
N THR A 747 28.07 -10.18 -20.42
CA THR A 747 29.14 -10.40 -21.42
C THR A 747 29.04 -11.79 -22.06
N SER A 748 28.68 -12.81 -21.27
CA SER A 748 28.47 -14.17 -21.79
C SER A 748 27.18 -14.34 -22.61
N LEU A 749 26.19 -13.47 -22.43
CA LEU A 749 24.92 -13.48 -23.14
C LEU A 749 25.05 -12.70 -24.45
N SER A 750 25.60 -11.48 -24.43
CA SER A 750 25.89 -10.68 -25.62
C SER A 750 26.74 -11.44 -26.63
N LYS A 751 27.78 -12.15 -26.17
CA LYS A 751 28.59 -12.98 -27.07
C LYS A 751 27.79 -14.15 -27.67
N LEU A 752 26.98 -14.84 -26.87
CA LEU A 752 26.15 -15.95 -27.35
C LEU A 752 25.11 -15.48 -28.39
N MET A 753 24.46 -14.34 -28.14
CA MET A 753 23.52 -13.72 -29.10
C MET A 753 24.21 -13.39 -30.42
N GLU A 754 25.40 -12.78 -30.38
CA GLU A 754 26.16 -12.49 -31.60
C GLU A 754 26.59 -13.76 -32.34
N ASP A 755 27.13 -14.76 -31.65
CA ASP A 755 27.61 -16.02 -32.26
C ASP A 755 26.44 -16.84 -32.86
N GLU A 756 25.29 -16.93 -32.19
CA GLU A 756 24.12 -17.69 -32.66
C GLU A 756 23.34 -16.96 -33.77
N ILE A 757 23.02 -15.66 -33.59
CA ILE A 757 22.16 -14.93 -34.54
C ILE A 757 22.91 -14.63 -35.84
N LYS A 758 24.18 -14.16 -35.78
CA LYS A 758 25.00 -13.99 -36.99
C LYS A 758 25.30 -15.34 -37.64
N GLY A 759 25.60 -16.37 -36.83
CA GLY A 759 25.80 -17.73 -37.30
C GLY A 759 24.55 -18.41 -37.90
N ARG A 760 23.35 -17.84 -37.74
CA ARG A 760 22.13 -18.21 -38.48
C ARG A 760 21.97 -17.35 -39.74
N ALA A 761 22.19 -16.04 -39.66
CA ALA A 761 22.13 -15.12 -40.80
C ALA A 761 23.16 -15.44 -41.90
N ASP A 762 24.36 -15.91 -41.55
CA ASP A 762 25.42 -16.31 -42.48
C ASP A 762 25.18 -17.69 -43.14
N LYS A 763 24.14 -18.43 -42.71
CA LYS A 763 23.74 -19.74 -43.29
C LYS A 763 22.58 -19.64 -44.27
N ILE A 764 22.07 -18.44 -44.52
CA ILE A 764 20.93 -18.12 -45.39
C ILE A 764 21.47 -17.35 -46.60
#